data_AF-A0A4U3M2B4-F1
#
_entry.id   AF-A0A4U3M2B4-F1
#
_cell.length_a   1.000
_cell.length_b   1.000
_cell.length_c   1.000
_cell.angle_alpha   90.00
_cell.angle_beta   90.00
_cell.angle_gamma   90.00
#
_symmetry.space_group_name_H-M   'P 1'
#
loop_
_entity.id
_entity.type
_entity.pdbx_description
1 polymer ?
#
loop_
_entity_poly.entity_id
_entity_poly.type
_entity_poly.pdbx_seq_one_letter_code
_entity_poly.pdbx_strand_id
1 'polypeptide(L)'
;MATPVHSTKTTGSRGELKAQVIFADIGWAPPVKLSEDIGTDLVTFARDNAAPEEKENAWDLGAPVFIQVKGSESEYLKPTNKRNGEQGWWFDESDTYHFDHWLSFGLPYLLVLVDTKNQIGYWAEVTGDAIVPTGKGRKIFVPAGQKIDETNLDALTKIAISRRRYALEGAVWNGTLNDLAPADRLRNALILPRLVAPHANRTIDKVSFEEAVAMVMRNRFVELVHRANEGKCPKVEDWESHKEWSWRFVHALRELVSTGGGDRFEQLAADARHRFERDACLVLRACTAYASGHAQDAVDVLKPSSATKPADRGWLLVQRAAFLLELDKPAEAATIAKKALVATKALDGDLSVSAIRGAAASILYTVAGFAAGDLAGTITAQDHAGNWWRAQDVSWALEKDLTLRFEGWTSNNTTHFINSSAGDDLTTVAWNAAFSAAWNAWRHLTAMTAQITFTSTTDPVRLAAALDALIFIGEKKASKDATRKIWLDGPVDPLQSLVNAIAYRPWTKRDEGPAMAVLSQAGDLLDVKAADHVVQRILDLLKTDGPVRVHGSTWSYRWPEAGDTLARVLKGASTRSKRKVADLITTDFATCDDSIAHAYICVAHALGATDLGATRVNKLIKAAIKRPDHYAIDLLGAIAPVSPEAVAELRTRADAGDGRAVRALLVAGSTDRDDFLALGKSATTTVRTMVADARGNDGTIKMSGHVNDQLDDLTLAALNTDDRKLWKEVTDALEACVIEETQQQRAIRRLAARFKTLPPYVQRKLNRLAPTLHGRSFGIALGRTNEFAAAVTQLRIATGTVPDLEVEAQLLSERRADPVGFARTLAAWNSERKLPFLATMVVDDNPAVRAQAGFSMIEYAHNYPDDRDRAFALIRSALMQEKGCALLDGLAQGLTAYPAKELATLEDTLRSHRSAVIRERFV
;
A
#
# COMPACT_ATOMS: atom_id res chain seq x y z
N MET A 1 20.28 25.48 -87.33
CA MET A 1 20.45 25.84 -85.90
C MET A 1 19.77 24.75 -85.10
N ALA A 2 20.57 24.01 -84.34
CA ALA A 2 20.16 22.80 -83.63
C ALA A 2 19.55 23.14 -82.27
N THR A 3 18.36 22.61 -82.02
CA THR A 3 17.70 22.57 -80.71
C THR A 3 18.43 21.54 -79.83
N PRO A 4 18.94 21.89 -78.64
CA PRO A 4 19.48 20.88 -77.73
C PRO A 4 18.34 20.13 -77.05
N VAL A 5 18.38 18.81 -77.19
CA VAL A 5 17.53 17.82 -76.56
C VAL A 5 18.32 17.17 -75.41
N HIS A 6 17.64 16.97 -74.27
CA HIS A 6 18.01 16.18 -73.07
C HIS A 6 19.12 16.66 -72.11
N SER A 7 18.73 17.23 -70.95
CA SER A 7 19.55 17.27 -69.72
C SER A 7 18.80 16.96 -68.40
N THR A 8 17.49 16.74 -68.41
CA THR A 8 16.70 16.57 -67.17
C THR A 8 16.77 15.17 -66.54
N LYS A 9 16.86 14.09 -67.32
CA LYS A 9 16.92 12.71 -66.78
C LYS A 9 18.20 12.41 -66.01
N THR A 10 19.35 12.88 -66.50
CA THR A 10 20.66 12.60 -65.89
C THR A 10 20.84 13.31 -64.54
N THR A 11 20.32 14.54 -64.42
CA THR A 11 20.35 15.32 -63.17
C THR A 11 19.41 14.74 -62.11
N GLY A 12 18.21 14.28 -62.51
CA GLY A 12 17.28 13.57 -61.62
C GLY A 12 17.88 12.27 -61.04
N SER A 13 18.41 11.39 -61.92
CA SER A 13 19.05 10.14 -61.48
C SER A 13 20.29 10.38 -60.58
N ARG A 14 21.02 11.48 -60.80
CA ARG A 14 22.14 11.85 -59.92
C ARG A 14 21.67 12.36 -58.55
N GLY A 15 20.55 13.06 -58.50
CA GLY A 15 19.88 13.45 -57.26
C GLY A 15 19.45 12.23 -56.44
N GLU A 16 18.80 11.26 -57.07
CA GLU A 16 18.38 10.00 -56.44
C GLU A 16 19.56 9.23 -55.84
N LEU A 17 20.64 9.02 -56.60
CA LEU A 17 21.84 8.32 -56.11
C LEU A 17 22.49 9.03 -54.91
N LYS A 18 22.52 10.37 -54.92
CA LYS A 18 23.04 11.14 -53.79
C LYS A 18 22.13 11.06 -52.57
N ALA A 19 20.82 11.07 -52.76
CA ALA A 19 19.87 10.83 -51.66
C ALA A 19 20.13 9.47 -51.00
N GLN A 20 20.46 8.42 -51.77
CA GLN A 20 20.79 7.11 -51.21
C GLN A 20 21.95 7.17 -50.21
N VAL A 21 23.01 7.89 -50.57
CA VAL A 21 24.19 8.07 -49.71
C VAL A 21 23.83 8.91 -48.47
N ILE A 22 23.13 10.03 -48.66
CA ILE A 22 22.76 10.95 -47.57
C ILE A 22 21.92 10.24 -46.50
N PHE A 23 20.96 9.39 -46.89
CA PHE A 23 20.18 8.61 -45.93
C PHE A 23 21.00 7.48 -45.27
N ALA A 24 21.94 6.87 -45.99
CA ALA A 24 22.85 5.89 -45.41
C ALA A 24 23.79 6.50 -44.36
N ASP A 25 24.24 7.75 -44.57
CA ASP A 25 25.13 8.47 -43.66
C ASP A 25 24.47 8.75 -42.29
N ILE A 26 23.15 8.93 -42.24
CA ILE A 26 22.39 9.06 -40.98
C ILE A 26 21.96 7.69 -40.39
N GLY A 27 22.42 6.58 -40.99
CA GLY A 27 22.18 5.21 -40.53
C GLY A 27 20.83 4.62 -40.92
N TRP A 28 20.05 5.25 -41.81
CA TRP A 28 18.83 4.65 -42.35
C TRP A 28 19.16 3.61 -43.43
N ALA A 29 18.17 2.77 -43.78
CA ALA A 29 18.35 1.86 -44.92
C ALA A 29 18.58 2.67 -46.21
N PRO A 30 19.62 2.39 -47.01
CA PRO A 30 19.84 3.10 -48.26
C PRO A 30 18.56 3.05 -49.13
N PRO A 31 17.97 4.21 -49.50
CA PRO A 31 16.74 4.24 -50.27
C PRO A 31 16.82 3.40 -51.56
N VAL A 32 15.76 2.65 -51.86
CA VAL A 32 15.65 1.82 -53.05
C VAL A 32 14.77 2.52 -54.07
N LYS A 33 15.20 2.53 -55.34
CA LYS A 33 14.44 3.09 -56.44
C LYS A 33 13.27 2.19 -56.83
N LEU A 34 12.09 2.79 -57.01
CA LEU A 34 10.93 2.08 -57.55
C LEU A 34 11.07 1.92 -59.07
N SER A 35 10.73 0.72 -59.56
CA SER A 35 10.90 0.38 -60.98
C SER A 35 9.87 1.04 -61.91
N GLU A 36 8.72 1.44 -61.35
CA GLU A 36 7.64 2.11 -62.07
C GLU A 36 7.55 3.57 -61.64
N ASP A 37 7.35 4.47 -62.61
CA ASP A 37 7.18 5.90 -62.37
C ASP A 37 5.73 6.16 -61.92
N ILE A 38 5.52 6.04 -60.60
CA ILE A 38 4.22 6.27 -59.96
C ILE A 38 4.13 7.66 -59.30
N GLY A 39 5.07 8.57 -59.60
CA GLY A 39 5.20 9.83 -58.85
C GLY A 39 5.87 9.67 -57.47
N THR A 40 6.63 8.59 -57.29
CA THR A 40 7.53 8.31 -56.15
C THR A 40 8.85 7.81 -56.70
N ASP A 41 9.97 8.43 -56.28
CA ASP A 41 11.30 8.03 -56.77
C ASP A 41 11.91 6.91 -55.92
N LEU A 42 11.88 7.05 -54.58
CA LEU A 42 12.59 6.18 -53.65
C LEU A 42 11.71 5.75 -52.48
N VAL A 43 12.02 4.58 -51.90
CA VAL A 43 11.53 4.14 -50.59
C VAL A 43 12.71 3.82 -49.68
N THR A 44 12.66 4.28 -48.44
CA THR A 44 13.65 3.97 -47.39
C THR A 44 12.96 3.47 -46.13
N PHE A 45 13.74 2.91 -45.21
CA PHE A 45 13.29 2.46 -43.90
C PHE A 45 14.14 3.12 -42.83
N ALA A 46 13.47 3.75 -41.87
CA ALA A 46 14.12 4.26 -40.67
C ALA A 46 14.67 3.07 -39.86
N ARG A 47 15.87 3.25 -39.29
CA ARG A 47 16.54 2.24 -38.47
C ARG A 47 16.77 2.74 -37.04
N ASP A 48 16.77 1.80 -36.10
CA ASP A 48 17.09 2.06 -34.70
C ASP A 48 18.60 2.17 -34.51
N ASN A 49 19.07 3.39 -34.24
CA ASN A 49 20.48 3.69 -33.92
C ASN A 49 20.72 3.83 -32.41
N ALA A 50 19.76 3.45 -31.56
CA ALA A 50 19.79 3.69 -30.12
C ALA A 50 20.81 2.85 -29.33
N ALA A 51 21.50 1.90 -29.97
CA ALA A 51 22.62 1.15 -29.40
C ALA A 51 23.95 1.62 -30.02
N PRO A 52 24.62 2.65 -29.47
CA PRO A 52 25.82 3.24 -30.05
C PRO A 52 27.03 2.28 -30.12
N GLU A 53 27.04 1.19 -29.33
CA GLU A 53 28.09 0.16 -29.33
C GLU A 53 27.93 -0.88 -30.46
N GLU A 54 26.82 -0.86 -31.21
CA GLU A 54 26.50 -1.84 -32.23
C GLU A 54 25.93 -1.20 -33.51
N LYS A 55 26.56 -0.12 -34.02
CA LYS A 55 26.12 0.57 -35.26
C LYS A 55 25.97 -0.35 -36.47
N GLU A 56 26.72 -1.46 -36.53
CA GLU A 56 26.62 -2.46 -37.60
C GLU A 56 25.35 -3.34 -37.53
N ASN A 57 24.60 -3.30 -36.42
CA ASN A 57 23.39 -4.11 -36.18
C ASN A 57 22.11 -3.25 -36.02
N ALA A 58 22.06 -2.06 -36.62
CA ALA A 58 20.88 -1.19 -36.55
C ALA A 58 19.61 -1.91 -37.03
N TRP A 59 18.59 -2.00 -36.17
CA TRP A 59 17.36 -2.72 -36.48
C TRP A 59 16.46 -1.90 -37.40
N ASP A 60 15.95 -2.53 -38.46
CA ASP A 60 14.89 -1.91 -39.27
C ASP A 60 13.65 -1.69 -38.40
N LEU A 61 13.15 -0.46 -38.36
CA LEU A 61 11.99 -0.16 -37.55
C LEU A 61 10.72 -0.75 -38.14
N GLY A 62 10.70 -1.13 -39.42
CA GLY A 62 9.50 -1.53 -40.18
C GLY A 62 8.66 -0.32 -40.58
N ALA A 63 9.29 0.83 -40.80
CA ALA A 63 8.66 2.12 -41.03
C ALA A 63 9.08 2.69 -42.39
N PRO A 64 8.35 2.34 -43.48
CA PRO A 64 8.68 2.82 -44.81
C PRO A 64 8.40 4.32 -44.91
N VAL A 65 9.35 5.05 -45.51
CA VAL A 65 9.19 6.44 -45.90
C VAL A 65 9.33 6.54 -47.40
N PHE A 66 8.29 7.06 -48.04
CA PHE A 66 8.26 7.33 -49.47
C PHE A 66 8.88 8.68 -49.75
N ILE A 67 9.70 8.76 -50.79
CA ILE A 67 10.50 9.95 -51.08
C ILE A 67 10.33 10.33 -52.54
N GLN A 68 9.95 11.59 -52.77
CA GLN A 68 10.16 12.26 -54.05
C GLN A 68 11.46 13.07 -53.98
N VAL A 69 12.36 12.86 -54.93
CA VAL A 69 13.65 13.55 -55.01
C VAL A 69 13.64 14.55 -56.15
N LYS A 70 14.08 15.79 -55.87
CA LYS A 70 14.39 16.79 -56.89
C LYS A 70 15.85 17.20 -56.73
N GLY A 71 16.69 16.86 -57.71
CA GLY A 71 18.13 17.14 -57.68
C GLY A 71 18.52 18.30 -58.58
N SER A 72 19.43 19.17 -58.12
CA SER A 72 19.98 20.27 -58.92
C SER A 72 21.40 20.66 -58.50
N GLU A 73 22.23 21.05 -59.47
CA GLU A 73 23.60 21.55 -59.22
C GLU A 73 23.65 23.04 -58.88
N SER A 74 22.56 23.78 -59.06
CA SER A 74 22.53 25.24 -58.91
C SER A 74 21.33 25.77 -58.13
N GLU A 75 20.16 25.14 -58.23
CA GLU A 75 18.89 25.67 -57.74
C GLU A 75 18.79 25.63 -56.20
N TYR A 76 19.36 24.59 -55.58
CA TYR A 76 19.28 24.35 -54.13
C TYR A 76 20.55 24.75 -53.38
N LEU A 77 21.45 25.52 -54.01
CA LEU A 77 22.69 26.00 -53.39
C LEU A 77 22.44 27.07 -52.32
N LYS A 78 21.40 27.89 -52.49
CA LYS A 78 21.02 28.98 -51.57
C LYS A 78 19.50 29.11 -51.53
N PRO A 79 18.90 29.33 -50.35
CA PRO A 79 17.45 29.51 -50.24
C PRO A 79 17.00 30.76 -51.00
N THR A 80 15.92 30.63 -51.77
CA THR A 80 15.37 31.69 -52.63
C THR A 80 14.14 32.37 -52.04
N ASN A 81 13.57 31.80 -50.98
CA ASN A 81 12.30 32.22 -50.42
C ASN A 81 12.36 32.32 -48.88
N LYS A 82 11.37 33.00 -48.30
CA LYS A 82 11.18 33.11 -46.85
C LYS A 82 9.72 32.86 -46.49
N ARG A 83 9.45 32.00 -45.51
CA ARG A 83 8.11 31.73 -44.95
C ARG A 83 8.19 31.90 -43.43
N ASN A 84 7.37 32.77 -42.85
CA ASN A 84 7.30 32.99 -41.40
C ASN A 84 8.65 33.25 -40.69
N GLY A 85 9.60 33.91 -41.35
CA GLY A 85 10.93 34.15 -40.76
C GLY A 85 12.01 33.16 -41.22
N GLU A 86 11.63 31.99 -41.70
CA GLU A 86 12.53 30.89 -42.07
C GLU A 86 12.90 30.94 -43.56
N GLN A 87 14.17 30.75 -43.89
CA GLN A 87 14.65 30.71 -45.28
C GLN A 87 14.52 29.29 -45.86
N GLY A 88 14.17 29.18 -47.14
CA GLY A 88 13.99 27.91 -47.82
C GLY A 88 13.62 28.06 -49.29
N TRP A 89 12.99 27.03 -49.85
CA TRP A 89 12.53 26.97 -51.24
C TRP A 89 11.04 26.66 -51.30
N TRP A 90 10.34 27.25 -52.27
CA TRP A 90 9.04 26.74 -52.67
C TRP A 90 9.24 25.75 -53.82
N PHE A 91 8.77 24.53 -53.64
CA PHE A 91 8.57 23.60 -54.74
C PHE A 91 7.12 23.69 -55.19
N ASP A 92 6.87 24.08 -56.43
CA ASP A 92 5.54 24.22 -57.00
C ASP A 92 5.36 23.38 -58.26
N GLU A 93 4.16 22.85 -58.44
CA GLU A 93 3.74 22.20 -59.67
C GLU A 93 2.46 22.87 -60.18
N SER A 94 2.33 22.93 -61.51
CA SER A 94 1.20 23.56 -62.18
C SER A 94 -0.07 22.70 -62.17
N ASP A 95 0.05 21.40 -61.87
CA ASP A 95 -1.06 20.47 -61.67
C ASP A 95 -1.13 20.02 -60.19
N THR A 96 -2.16 19.25 -59.85
CA THR A 96 -2.36 18.73 -58.47
C THR A 96 -2.08 17.23 -58.34
N TYR A 97 -1.76 16.53 -59.44
CA TYR A 97 -1.78 15.08 -59.49
C TYR A 97 -0.79 14.46 -58.50
N HIS A 98 0.47 14.90 -58.50
CA HIS A 98 1.47 14.36 -57.57
C HIS A 98 1.14 14.70 -56.12
N PHE A 99 0.72 15.93 -55.83
CA PHE A 99 0.34 16.33 -54.47
C PHE A 99 -0.87 15.55 -53.94
N ASP A 100 -1.88 15.29 -54.78
CA ASP A 100 -3.03 14.45 -54.43
C ASP A 100 -2.61 12.98 -54.23
N HIS A 101 -1.73 12.48 -55.11
CA HIS A 101 -1.15 11.15 -54.99
C HIS A 101 -0.42 10.98 -53.65
N TRP A 102 0.51 11.88 -53.31
CA TRP A 102 1.29 11.83 -52.06
C TRP A 102 0.41 11.89 -50.81
N LEU A 103 -0.64 12.72 -50.81
CA LEU A 103 -1.58 12.80 -49.69
C LEU A 103 -2.43 11.54 -49.53
N SER A 104 -2.85 10.93 -50.64
CA SER A 104 -3.73 9.75 -50.66
C SER A 104 -3.00 8.42 -50.35
N PHE A 105 -1.66 8.39 -50.44
CA PHE A 105 -0.86 7.16 -50.36
C PHE A 105 -0.92 6.45 -49.00
N GLY A 106 -1.33 7.12 -47.92
CA GLY A 106 -1.56 6.46 -46.63
C GLY A 106 -0.31 6.18 -45.78
N LEU A 107 0.91 6.42 -46.28
CA LEU A 107 2.19 6.26 -45.57
C LEU A 107 2.98 7.59 -45.46
N PRO A 108 3.96 7.72 -44.54
CA PRO A 108 4.81 8.92 -44.45
C PRO A 108 5.54 9.21 -45.75
N TYR A 109 5.55 10.49 -46.14
CA TYR A 109 6.03 10.91 -47.45
C TYR A 109 6.90 12.18 -47.30
N LEU A 110 8.09 12.18 -47.90
CA LEU A 110 9.02 13.30 -47.90
C LEU A 110 9.22 13.84 -49.32
N LEU A 111 9.19 15.16 -49.47
CA LEU A 111 9.81 15.83 -50.61
C LEU A 111 11.25 16.18 -50.23
N VAL A 112 12.22 15.70 -51.00
CA VAL A 112 13.65 15.91 -50.76
C VAL A 112 14.28 16.68 -51.91
N LEU A 113 14.78 17.88 -51.61
CA LEU A 113 15.58 18.68 -52.53
C LEU A 113 17.06 18.36 -52.31
N VAL A 114 17.75 17.90 -53.34
CA VAL A 114 19.16 17.49 -53.27
C VAL A 114 20.03 18.52 -53.97
N ASP A 115 20.84 19.22 -53.19
CA ASP A 115 22.00 19.95 -53.69
C ASP A 115 23.04 18.92 -54.14
N THR A 116 23.09 18.68 -55.45
CA THR A 116 23.99 17.67 -56.00
C THR A 116 25.45 18.12 -56.04
N LYS A 117 25.74 19.41 -55.80
CA LYS A 117 27.11 19.93 -55.73
C LYS A 117 27.72 19.67 -54.35
N ASN A 118 27.02 20.03 -53.28
CA ASN A 118 27.51 19.89 -51.91
C ASN A 118 27.05 18.60 -51.23
N GLN A 119 26.21 17.79 -51.89
CA GLN A 119 25.63 16.54 -51.34
C GLN A 119 24.83 16.79 -50.06
N ILE A 120 23.94 17.78 -50.12
CA ILE A 120 23.04 18.10 -49.00
C ILE A 120 21.61 17.80 -49.44
N GLY A 121 20.89 17.05 -48.62
CA GLY A 121 19.46 16.81 -48.79
C GLY A 121 18.66 17.71 -47.86
N TYR A 122 17.74 18.49 -48.39
CA TYR A 122 16.76 19.27 -47.64
C TYR A 122 15.40 18.60 -47.75
N TRP A 123 14.60 18.59 -46.69
CA TRP A 123 13.34 17.84 -46.68
C TRP A 123 12.16 18.69 -46.20
N ALA A 124 10.97 18.28 -46.62
CA ALA A 124 9.70 18.68 -46.02
C ALA A 124 8.78 17.46 -45.96
N GLU A 125 8.05 17.31 -44.85
CA GLU A 125 6.98 16.32 -44.73
C GLU A 125 5.79 16.73 -45.60
N VAL A 126 5.30 15.81 -46.41
CA VAL A 126 4.11 16.03 -47.24
C VAL A 126 2.85 15.79 -46.40
N THR A 127 2.29 16.87 -45.86
CA THR A 127 1.03 16.88 -45.12
C THR A 127 0.05 17.88 -45.73
N GLY A 128 -1.25 17.76 -45.39
CA GLY A 128 -2.27 18.68 -45.87
C GLY A 128 -1.96 20.14 -45.51
N ASP A 129 -1.47 20.37 -44.29
CA ASP A 129 -1.13 21.72 -43.79
C ASP A 129 0.15 22.31 -44.43
N ALA A 130 1.06 21.45 -44.91
CA ALA A 130 2.30 21.88 -45.55
C ALA A 130 2.09 22.37 -46.98
N ILE A 131 1.05 21.88 -47.66
CA ILE A 131 0.74 22.17 -49.07
C ILE A 131 -0.17 23.39 -49.19
N VAL A 132 0.19 24.32 -50.07
CA VAL A 132 -0.53 25.58 -50.31
C VAL A 132 -1.06 25.61 -51.74
N PRO A 133 -2.36 25.91 -51.96
CA PRO A 133 -2.90 26.07 -53.31
C PRO A 133 -2.36 27.34 -53.98
N THR A 134 -2.06 27.25 -55.28
CA THR A 134 -1.59 28.39 -56.10
C THR A 134 -2.64 28.90 -57.09
N GLY A 135 -3.87 28.36 -57.02
CA GLY A 135 -4.98 28.67 -57.90
C GLY A 135 -5.15 27.69 -59.07
N LYS A 136 -4.05 27.29 -59.73
CA LYS A 136 -4.03 26.24 -60.77
C LYS A 136 -3.34 24.94 -60.36
N GLY A 137 -2.37 25.04 -59.46
CA GLY A 137 -1.64 23.90 -58.92
C GLY A 137 -1.38 24.05 -57.42
N ARG A 138 -0.30 23.47 -56.93
CA ARG A 138 0.04 23.43 -55.50
C ARG A 138 1.54 23.64 -55.28
N LYS A 139 1.89 24.09 -54.08
CA LYS A 139 3.29 24.27 -53.68
C LYS A 139 3.52 23.86 -52.24
N ILE A 140 4.73 23.43 -51.93
CA ILE A 140 5.20 23.07 -50.59
C ILE A 140 6.50 23.81 -50.28
N PHE A 141 6.65 24.26 -49.04
CA PHE A 141 7.85 24.97 -48.60
C PHE A 141 8.84 23.99 -47.98
N VAL A 142 10.08 23.98 -48.47
CA VAL A 142 11.19 23.17 -47.97
C VAL A 142 12.18 24.08 -47.24
N PRO A 143 12.28 24.00 -45.89
CA PRO A 143 13.16 24.89 -45.14
C PRO A 143 14.64 24.53 -45.25
N ALA A 144 15.52 25.54 -45.31
CA ALA A 144 16.96 25.32 -45.39
C ALA A 144 17.59 24.77 -44.10
N GLY A 145 16.90 24.88 -42.96
CA GLY A 145 17.29 24.27 -41.69
C GLY A 145 16.96 22.78 -41.59
N GLN A 146 16.01 22.29 -42.37
CA GLN A 146 15.58 20.89 -42.39
C GLN A 146 16.47 20.07 -43.32
N LYS A 147 17.66 19.72 -42.84
CA LYS A 147 18.61 18.89 -43.55
C LYS A 147 18.41 17.42 -43.18
N ILE A 148 18.81 16.53 -44.08
CA ILE A 148 18.95 15.10 -43.75
C ILE A 148 20.35 14.92 -43.14
N ASP A 149 20.42 15.06 -41.83
CA ASP A 149 21.65 14.97 -41.04
C ASP A 149 21.34 14.47 -39.62
N GLU A 150 22.40 14.24 -38.82
CA GLU A 150 22.25 13.78 -37.42
C GLU A 150 21.44 14.77 -36.56
N THR A 151 21.51 16.07 -36.84
CA THR A 151 20.79 17.12 -36.09
C THR A 151 19.27 16.96 -36.21
N ASN A 152 18.79 16.56 -37.39
CA ASN A 152 17.37 16.42 -37.69
C ASN A 152 16.86 14.96 -37.63
N LEU A 153 17.71 14.00 -37.28
CA LEU A 153 17.39 12.57 -37.28
C LEU A 153 16.16 12.24 -36.40
N ASP A 154 15.99 12.91 -35.26
CA ASP A 154 14.84 12.70 -34.37
C ASP A 154 13.51 13.09 -35.03
N ALA A 155 13.50 14.22 -35.76
CA ALA A 155 12.33 14.69 -36.50
C ALA A 155 11.99 13.74 -37.67
N LEU A 156 12.99 13.33 -38.43
CA LEU A 156 12.84 12.35 -39.53
C LEU A 156 12.29 11.01 -39.01
N THR A 157 12.82 10.52 -37.89
CA THR A 157 12.37 9.24 -37.29
C THR A 157 10.93 9.33 -36.80
N LYS A 158 10.53 10.47 -36.19
CA LYS A 158 9.13 10.71 -35.78
C LYS A 158 8.18 10.68 -36.98
N ILE A 159 8.56 11.28 -38.11
CA ILE A 159 7.76 11.24 -39.34
C ILE A 159 7.59 9.78 -39.81
N ALA A 160 8.68 9.02 -39.85
CA ALA A 160 8.66 7.63 -40.29
C ALA A 160 7.69 6.74 -39.48
N ILE A 161 7.57 6.97 -38.17
CA ILE A 161 6.73 6.15 -37.27
C ILE A 161 5.34 6.74 -37.00
N SER A 162 5.06 7.95 -37.48
CA SER A 162 3.85 8.74 -37.17
C SER A 162 2.52 8.06 -37.47
N ARG A 163 2.50 7.08 -38.40
CA ARG A 163 1.26 6.39 -38.86
C ARG A 163 0.98 5.05 -38.17
N ARG A 164 1.72 4.69 -37.12
CA ARG A 164 1.44 3.53 -36.26
C ARG A 164 0.37 3.84 -35.21
N ARG A 165 -0.88 4.03 -35.62
CA ARG A 165 -1.98 4.29 -34.67
C ARG A 165 -3.00 3.16 -34.72
N TYR A 166 -3.24 2.55 -33.56
CA TYR A 166 -4.35 1.63 -33.36
C TYR A 166 -5.56 2.42 -32.87
N ALA A 167 -6.74 2.20 -33.46
CA ALA A 167 -7.99 2.70 -32.90
C ALA A 167 -8.28 1.95 -31.59
N LEU A 168 -8.32 2.69 -30.46
CA LEU A 168 -8.57 2.09 -29.15
C LEU A 168 -10.07 1.85 -28.91
N GLU A 169 -10.92 2.66 -29.52
CA GLU A 169 -12.38 2.49 -29.48
C GLU A 169 -12.80 1.27 -30.30
N GLY A 170 -13.67 0.44 -29.72
CA GLY A 170 -14.09 -0.81 -30.36
C GLY A 170 -13.02 -1.90 -30.41
N ALA A 171 -11.83 -1.71 -29.82
CA ALA A 171 -10.74 -2.70 -29.83
C ALA A 171 -11.13 -4.08 -29.25
N VAL A 172 -12.15 -4.13 -28.38
CA VAL A 172 -12.76 -5.37 -27.88
C VAL A 172 -13.38 -6.23 -28.98
N TRP A 173 -13.92 -5.57 -30.01
CA TRP A 173 -14.63 -6.21 -31.12
C TRP A 173 -13.77 -6.30 -32.37
N ASN A 174 -13.04 -5.22 -32.66
CA ASN A 174 -12.26 -5.02 -33.89
C ASN A 174 -10.79 -5.41 -33.75
N GLY A 175 -10.31 -5.75 -32.54
CA GLY A 175 -8.92 -6.17 -32.33
C GLY A 175 -8.63 -7.43 -33.13
N THR A 176 -7.96 -7.27 -34.27
CA THR A 176 -7.53 -8.38 -35.11
C THR A 176 -6.08 -8.69 -34.82
N LEU A 177 -5.83 -9.84 -34.18
CA LEU A 177 -4.51 -10.43 -33.97
C LEU A 177 -3.61 -10.40 -35.22
N ASN A 178 -4.24 -10.45 -36.41
CA ASN A 178 -3.59 -10.41 -37.71
C ASN A 178 -2.88 -9.09 -38.02
N ASP A 179 -3.28 -7.97 -37.40
CA ASP A 179 -2.65 -6.66 -37.60
C ASP A 179 -1.34 -6.52 -36.79
N LEU A 180 -1.12 -7.42 -35.82
CA LEU A 180 0.12 -7.52 -35.06
C LEU A 180 1.10 -8.48 -35.74
N ALA A 181 2.36 -8.08 -35.84
CA ALA A 181 3.42 -8.98 -36.29
C ALA A 181 3.54 -10.17 -35.31
N PRO A 182 3.79 -11.40 -35.80
CA PRO A 182 3.78 -12.61 -34.96
C PRO A 182 4.62 -12.52 -33.67
N ALA A 183 5.79 -11.88 -33.73
CA ALA A 183 6.66 -11.69 -32.57
C ALA A 183 6.07 -10.77 -31.49
N ASP A 184 5.21 -9.82 -31.86
CA ASP A 184 4.61 -8.87 -30.92
C ASP A 184 3.32 -9.42 -30.27
N ARG A 185 2.72 -10.46 -30.87
CA ARG A 185 1.47 -11.07 -30.40
C ARG A 185 1.59 -11.63 -28.99
N LEU A 186 2.66 -12.35 -28.68
CA LEU A 186 2.86 -12.94 -27.35
C LEU A 186 3.06 -11.86 -26.28
N ARG A 187 3.89 -10.84 -26.54
CA ARG A 187 4.08 -9.70 -25.62
C ARG A 187 2.76 -8.97 -25.38
N ASN A 188 1.99 -8.71 -26.44
CA ASN A 188 0.67 -8.10 -26.32
C ASN A 188 -0.34 -9.01 -25.62
N ALA A 189 -0.29 -10.32 -25.79
CA ALA A 189 -1.16 -11.26 -25.08
C ALA A 189 -0.93 -11.24 -23.56
N LEU A 190 0.29 -10.90 -23.11
CA LEU A 190 0.65 -10.81 -21.69
C LEU A 190 0.38 -9.41 -21.11
N ILE A 191 0.78 -8.34 -21.82
CA ILE A 191 0.70 -6.94 -21.34
C ILE A 191 -0.66 -6.30 -21.66
N LEU A 192 -1.24 -6.61 -22.82
CA LEU A 192 -2.48 -6.03 -23.35
C LEU A 192 -3.45 -7.13 -23.81
N PRO A 193 -3.82 -8.09 -22.94
CA PRO A 193 -4.57 -9.28 -23.34
C PRO A 193 -5.92 -8.95 -24.00
N ARG A 194 -6.50 -7.78 -23.70
CA ARG A 194 -7.71 -7.28 -24.35
C ARG A 194 -7.59 -7.17 -25.88
N LEU A 195 -6.41 -6.86 -26.41
CA LEU A 195 -6.15 -6.70 -27.84
C LEU A 195 -6.06 -8.04 -28.58
N VAL A 196 -5.71 -9.10 -27.86
CA VAL A 196 -5.42 -10.43 -28.43
C VAL A 196 -6.53 -11.43 -28.16
N ALA A 197 -7.21 -11.36 -27.00
CA ALA A 197 -8.23 -12.32 -26.64
C ALA A 197 -9.43 -12.22 -27.60
N PRO A 198 -9.91 -13.35 -28.17
CA PRO A 198 -11.05 -13.34 -29.08
C PRO A 198 -12.31 -12.86 -28.33
N HIS A 199 -13.16 -12.09 -29.02
CA HIS A 199 -14.42 -11.66 -28.45
C HIS A 199 -15.30 -12.86 -28.10
N ALA A 200 -15.95 -12.87 -26.93
CA ALA A 200 -16.75 -14.01 -26.45
C ALA A 200 -17.85 -14.40 -27.44
N ASN A 201 -18.50 -13.41 -28.06
CA ASN A 201 -19.59 -13.60 -29.02
C ASN A 201 -19.13 -13.77 -30.49
N ARG A 202 -17.82 -13.84 -30.75
CA ARG A 202 -17.30 -14.06 -32.11
C ARG A 202 -17.11 -15.55 -32.35
N THR A 203 -17.70 -16.06 -33.44
CA THR A 203 -17.41 -17.41 -33.92
C THR A 203 -15.97 -17.45 -34.42
N ILE A 204 -15.19 -18.40 -33.90
CA ILE A 204 -13.81 -18.64 -34.32
C ILE A 204 -13.65 -20.12 -34.63
N ASP A 205 -12.91 -20.42 -35.71
CA ASP A 205 -12.67 -21.79 -36.16
C ASP A 205 -11.58 -22.47 -35.35
N LYS A 206 -10.55 -21.70 -34.95
CA LYS A 206 -9.41 -22.19 -34.17
C LYS A 206 -8.94 -21.11 -33.20
N VAL A 207 -8.53 -21.52 -32.01
CA VAL A 207 -7.88 -20.67 -31.02
C VAL A 207 -6.36 -20.80 -31.18
N SER A 208 -5.66 -19.70 -31.43
CA SER A 208 -4.20 -19.65 -31.41
C SER A 208 -3.68 -19.73 -29.96
N PHE A 209 -2.40 -20.05 -29.77
CA PHE A 209 -1.85 -20.10 -28.42
C PHE A 209 -1.73 -18.70 -27.80
N GLU A 210 -1.50 -17.65 -28.60
CA GLU A 210 -1.49 -16.26 -28.14
C GLU A 210 -2.89 -15.82 -27.69
N GLU A 211 -3.93 -16.22 -28.42
CA GLU A 211 -5.33 -16.04 -28.00
C GLU A 211 -5.61 -16.77 -26.69
N ALA A 212 -5.13 -18.02 -26.55
CA ALA A 212 -5.25 -18.79 -25.32
C ALA A 212 -4.52 -18.12 -24.14
N VAL A 213 -3.29 -17.63 -24.34
CA VAL A 213 -2.54 -16.82 -23.35
C VAL A 213 -3.35 -15.62 -22.91
N ALA A 214 -3.90 -14.86 -23.87
CA ALA A 214 -4.70 -13.69 -23.57
C ALA A 214 -6.01 -14.02 -22.85
N MET A 215 -6.64 -15.16 -23.15
CA MET A 215 -7.80 -15.66 -22.41
C MET A 215 -7.44 -16.04 -20.97
N VAL A 216 -6.30 -16.69 -20.73
CA VAL A 216 -5.80 -16.97 -19.38
C VAL A 216 -5.55 -15.66 -18.62
N MET A 217 -4.91 -14.68 -19.27
CA MET A 217 -4.66 -13.34 -18.71
C MET A 217 -5.91 -12.46 -18.54
N ARG A 218 -7.10 -12.97 -18.89
CA ARG A 218 -8.40 -12.33 -18.58
C ARG A 218 -9.30 -13.21 -17.75
N ASN A 219 -8.74 -14.24 -17.10
CA ASN A 219 -9.46 -15.22 -16.31
C ASN A 219 -10.62 -15.91 -17.06
N ARG A 220 -10.47 -16.09 -18.39
CA ARG A 220 -11.46 -16.75 -19.28
C ARG A 220 -11.11 -18.23 -19.51
N PHE A 221 -10.54 -18.88 -18.50
CA PHE A 221 -10.09 -20.27 -18.62
C PHE A 221 -11.25 -21.26 -18.86
N VAL A 222 -12.40 -21.06 -18.20
CA VAL A 222 -13.59 -21.89 -18.41
C VAL A 222 -14.06 -21.86 -19.86
N GLU A 223 -14.05 -20.67 -20.46
CA GLU A 223 -14.39 -20.50 -21.88
C GLU A 223 -13.35 -21.18 -22.79
N LEU A 224 -12.06 -21.09 -22.43
CA LEU A 224 -11.00 -21.76 -23.18
C LEU A 224 -11.14 -23.29 -23.11
N VAL A 225 -11.50 -23.86 -21.95
CA VAL A 225 -11.79 -25.30 -21.80
C VAL A 225 -12.99 -25.70 -22.68
N HIS A 226 -14.05 -24.89 -22.69
CA HIS A 226 -15.20 -25.13 -23.57
C HIS A 226 -14.77 -25.18 -25.05
N ARG A 227 -13.98 -24.21 -25.50
CA ARG A 227 -13.45 -24.16 -26.88
C ARG A 227 -12.54 -25.34 -27.20
N ALA A 228 -11.74 -25.82 -26.23
CA ALA A 228 -10.91 -27.02 -26.38
C ALA A 228 -11.78 -28.29 -26.57
N ASN A 229 -12.88 -28.40 -25.82
CA ASN A 229 -13.83 -29.51 -25.95
C ASN A 229 -14.57 -29.50 -27.30
N GLU A 230 -14.80 -28.32 -27.87
CA GLU A 230 -15.32 -28.16 -29.24
C GLU A 230 -14.26 -28.48 -30.33
N GLY A 231 -13.02 -28.81 -29.95
CA GLY A 231 -11.94 -29.11 -30.89
C GLY A 231 -11.29 -27.89 -31.53
N LYS A 232 -11.54 -26.67 -30.99
CA LYS A 232 -10.95 -25.42 -31.52
C LYS A 232 -9.48 -25.23 -31.11
N CYS A 233 -8.99 -26.01 -30.14
CA CYS A 233 -7.58 -26.12 -29.74
C CYS A 233 -7.33 -27.50 -29.11
N PRO A 234 -6.06 -27.89 -28.84
CA PRO A 234 -5.76 -29.14 -28.13
C PRO A 234 -6.48 -29.21 -26.79
N LYS A 235 -6.77 -30.42 -26.33
CA LYS A 235 -7.42 -30.64 -25.04
C LYS A 235 -6.51 -30.20 -23.89
N VAL A 236 -7.11 -29.71 -22.81
CA VAL A 236 -6.39 -29.13 -21.67
C VAL A 236 -5.46 -30.14 -21.02
N GLU A 237 -5.86 -31.41 -20.97
CA GLU A 237 -5.08 -32.50 -20.37
C GLU A 237 -3.78 -32.78 -21.15
N ASP A 238 -3.73 -32.42 -22.44
CA ASP A 238 -2.58 -32.66 -23.30
C ASP A 238 -1.56 -31.52 -23.26
N TRP A 239 -1.91 -30.34 -22.72
CA TRP A 239 -1.09 -29.13 -22.84
C TRP A 239 0.27 -29.27 -22.15
N GLU A 240 0.34 -29.97 -21.01
CA GLU A 240 1.55 -30.09 -20.21
C GLU A 240 2.71 -30.75 -20.96
N SER A 241 2.42 -31.86 -21.63
CA SER A 241 3.37 -32.64 -22.40
C SER A 241 3.20 -32.46 -23.91
N HIS A 242 2.53 -31.38 -24.33
CA HIS A 242 2.22 -31.17 -25.73
C HIS A 242 3.51 -31.03 -26.56
N LYS A 243 3.49 -31.60 -27.78
CA LYS A 243 4.65 -31.56 -28.70
C LYS A 243 5.05 -30.15 -29.13
N GLU A 244 4.09 -29.22 -29.13
CA GLU A 244 4.32 -27.81 -29.47
C GLU A 244 4.65 -27.01 -28.21
N TRP A 245 5.74 -26.24 -28.26
CA TRP A 245 6.18 -25.34 -27.20
C TRP A 245 5.06 -24.39 -26.73
N SER A 246 4.28 -23.89 -27.68
CA SER A 246 3.16 -22.96 -27.48
C SER A 246 2.15 -23.42 -26.42
N TRP A 247 1.71 -24.67 -26.47
CA TRP A 247 0.71 -25.20 -25.53
C TRP A 247 1.31 -25.55 -24.17
N ARG A 248 2.59 -25.96 -24.14
CA ARG A 248 3.33 -26.08 -22.86
C ARG A 248 3.47 -24.73 -22.17
N PHE A 249 3.66 -23.65 -22.92
CA PHE A 249 3.66 -22.28 -22.40
C PHE A 249 2.29 -21.86 -21.85
N VAL A 250 1.20 -22.14 -22.57
CA VAL A 250 -0.18 -21.88 -22.09
C VAL A 250 -0.44 -22.59 -20.77
N HIS A 251 -0.01 -23.86 -20.63
CA HIS A 251 -0.14 -24.58 -19.37
C HIS A 251 0.65 -23.92 -18.24
N ALA A 252 1.93 -23.60 -18.46
CA ALA A 252 2.78 -22.95 -17.45
C ALA A 252 2.20 -21.60 -17.00
N LEU A 253 1.63 -20.82 -17.91
CA LEU A 253 0.97 -19.56 -17.56
C LEU A 253 -0.30 -19.78 -16.74
N ARG A 254 -1.12 -20.78 -17.07
CA ARG A 254 -2.30 -21.12 -16.27
C ARG A 254 -1.89 -21.55 -14.86
N GLU A 255 -0.83 -22.34 -14.72
CA GLU A 255 -0.28 -22.73 -13.43
C GLU A 255 0.15 -21.48 -12.64
N LEU A 256 0.90 -20.57 -13.25
CA LEU A 256 1.29 -19.32 -12.62
C LEU A 256 0.10 -18.50 -12.09
N VAL A 257 -0.91 -18.26 -12.93
CA VAL A 257 -2.04 -17.41 -12.55
C VAL A 257 -2.92 -18.06 -11.48
N SER A 258 -3.00 -19.41 -11.45
CA SER A 258 -3.88 -20.14 -10.50
C SER A 258 -3.21 -20.51 -9.18
N THR A 259 -1.93 -20.88 -9.20
CA THR A 259 -1.21 -21.38 -8.00
C THR A 259 0.05 -20.58 -7.67
N GLY A 260 0.47 -19.65 -8.53
CA GLY A 260 1.73 -18.92 -8.39
C GLY A 260 2.95 -19.69 -8.90
N GLY A 261 2.79 -20.90 -9.46
CA GLY A 261 3.91 -21.74 -9.92
C GLY A 261 4.66 -21.17 -11.13
N GLY A 262 5.99 -21.12 -11.06
CA GLY A 262 6.85 -20.51 -12.09
C GLY A 262 7.97 -21.38 -12.65
N ASP A 263 8.15 -22.61 -12.13
CA ASP A 263 9.38 -23.39 -12.37
C ASP A 263 9.56 -23.81 -13.84
N ARG A 264 8.45 -23.99 -14.56
CA ARG A 264 8.47 -24.43 -15.98
C ARG A 264 9.09 -23.42 -16.94
N PHE A 265 9.12 -22.13 -16.58
CA PHE A 265 9.61 -21.10 -17.49
C PHE A 265 11.12 -21.21 -17.76
N GLU A 266 11.89 -21.84 -16.87
CA GLU A 266 13.30 -22.11 -17.12
C GLU A 266 13.50 -23.08 -18.29
N GLN A 267 12.84 -24.25 -18.25
CA GLN A 267 12.93 -25.23 -19.33
C GLN A 267 12.30 -24.68 -20.62
N LEU A 268 11.18 -23.95 -20.53
CA LEU A 268 10.57 -23.33 -21.71
C LEU A 268 11.46 -22.28 -22.37
N ALA A 269 12.25 -21.53 -21.58
CA ALA A 269 13.23 -20.60 -22.13
C ALA A 269 14.38 -21.31 -22.87
N ALA A 270 14.77 -22.49 -22.40
CA ALA A 270 15.80 -23.32 -23.04
C ALA A 270 15.29 -24.00 -24.33
N ASP A 271 14.04 -24.45 -24.32
CA ASP A 271 13.37 -25.12 -25.45
C ASP A 271 12.90 -24.14 -26.55
N ALA A 272 12.88 -22.84 -26.26
CA ALA A 272 12.36 -21.80 -27.16
C ALA A 272 13.14 -21.75 -28.48
N ARG A 273 12.41 -21.82 -29.60
CA ARG A 273 12.97 -21.65 -30.95
C ARG A 273 12.99 -20.17 -31.32
N HIS A 274 11.93 -19.48 -30.90
CA HIS A 274 11.70 -18.05 -30.90
C HIS A 274 12.62 -17.25 -29.95
N ARG A 275 13.22 -16.13 -30.38
CA ARG A 275 13.82 -15.19 -29.40
C ARG A 275 12.77 -14.50 -28.54
N PHE A 276 11.65 -14.08 -29.13
CA PHE A 276 10.52 -13.50 -28.38
C PHE A 276 9.89 -14.52 -27.39
N GLU A 277 9.88 -15.80 -27.73
CA GLU A 277 9.44 -16.90 -26.85
C GLU A 277 10.35 -17.03 -25.62
N ARG A 278 11.67 -17.04 -25.84
CA ARG A 278 12.67 -17.05 -24.78
C ARG A 278 12.54 -15.81 -23.89
N ASP A 279 12.48 -14.62 -24.49
CA ASP A 279 12.46 -13.36 -23.76
C ASP A 279 11.18 -13.23 -22.91
N ALA A 280 10.02 -13.70 -23.40
CA ALA A 280 8.81 -13.80 -22.60
C ALA A 280 8.97 -14.76 -21.40
N CYS A 281 9.58 -15.93 -21.59
CA CYS A 281 9.85 -16.86 -20.48
C CYS A 281 10.79 -16.26 -19.43
N LEU A 282 11.82 -15.50 -19.86
CA LEU A 282 12.72 -14.82 -18.95
C LEU A 282 11.99 -13.76 -18.11
N VAL A 283 11.07 -12.99 -18.71
CA VAL A 283 10.24 -12.05 -17.95
C VAL A 283 9.36 -12.77 -16.94
N LEU A 284 8.63 -13.80 -17.37
CA LEU A 284 7.72 -14.53 -16.48
C LEU A 284 8.48 -15.18 -15.32
N ARG A 285 9.62 -15.83 -15.61
CA ARG A 285 10.52 -16.40 -14.60
C ARG A 285 11.04 -15.33 -13.63
N ALA A 286 11.40 -14.15 -14.11
CA ALA A 286 11.87 -13.07 -13.25
C ALA A 286 10.74 -12.53 -12.35
N CYS A 287 9.54 -12.36 -12.90
CA CYS A 287 8.35 -11.96 -12.15
C CYS A 287 7.99 -12.98 -11.06
N THR A 288 8.06 -14.29 -11.35
CA THR A 288 7.79 -15.35 -10.36
C THR A 288 8.85 -15.41 -9.28
N ALA A 289 10.13 -15.35 -9.66
CA ALA A 289 11.25 -15.31 -8.72
C ALA A 289 11.11 -14.12 -7.75
N TYR A 290 10.82 -12.94 -8.30
CA TYR A 290 10.59 -11.75 -7.48
C TYR A 290 9.36 -11.91 -6.57
N ALA A 291 8.21 -12.34 -7.08
CA ALA A 291 6.99 -12.53 -6.29
C ALA A 291 7.17 -13.58 -5.17
N SER A 292 8.16 -14.45 -5.30
CA SER A 292 8.54 -15.47 -4.31
C SER A 292 9.68 -15.01 -3.37
N GLY A 293 10.09 -13.75 -3.41
CA GLY A 293 11.13 -13.18 -2.54
C GLY A 293 12.57 -13.30 -3.05
N HIS A 294 12.80 -13.77 -4.29
CA HIS A 294 14.12 -13.99 -4.88
C HIS A 294 14.48 -12.88 -5.88
N ALA A 295 14.57 -11.63 -5.41
CA ALA A 295 14.82 -10.47 -6.27
C ALA A 295 16.20 -10.50 -6.98
N GLN A 296 17.22 -11.10 -6.37
CA GLN A 296 18.55 -11.25 -6.99
C GLN A 296 18.50 -12.23 -8.18
N ASP A 297 17.87 -13.39 -8.00
CA ASP A 297 17.66 -14.37 -9.07
C ASP A 297 16.86 -13.74 -10.24
N ALA A 298 15.85 -12.92 -9.91
CA ALA A 298 15.08 -12.18 -10.90
C ALA A 298 15.94 -11.20 -11.74
N VAL A 299 16.94 -10.55 -11.14
CA VAL A 299 17.90 -9.71 -11.89
C VAL A 299 18.83 -10.55 -12.77
N ASP A 300 19.29 -11.69 -12.26
CA ASP A 300 20.32 -12.50 -12.92
C ASP A 300 19.83 -13.21 -14.19
N VAL A 301 18.52 -13.46 -14.29
CA VAL A 301 17.88 -14.06 -15.48
C VAL A 301 17.58 -13.04 -16.59
N LEU A 302 17.48 -11.74 -16.28
CA LEU A 302 17.09 -10.68 -17.22
C LEU A 302 18.28 -10.14 -18.03
N LYS A 303 18.79 -10.97 -18.94
CA LYS A 303 19.94 -10.66 -19.79
C LYS A 303 19.53 -10.57 -21.27
N PRO A 304 19.26 -9.37 -21.81
CA PRO A 304 18.99 -9.21 -23.24
C PRO A 304 20.22 -9.61 -24.05
N SER A 305 19.98 -10.21 -25.23
CA SER A 305 21.04 -10.52 -26.20
C SER A 305 21.14 -9.43 -27.27
N SER A 306 22.23 -9.41 -28.04
CA SER A 306 22.35 -8.52 -29.21
C SER A 306 21.21 -8.74 -30.21
N ALA A 307 20.73 -9.98 -30.34
CA ALA A 307 19.62 -10.37 -31.19
C ALA A 307 18.21 -10.06 -30.62
N THR A 308 18.11 -9.54 -29.39
CA THR A 308 16.82 -9.19 -28.77
C THR A 308 16.26 -7.92 -29.41
N LYS A 309 15.01 -7.98 -29.90
CA LYS A 309 14.32 -6.85 -30.55
C LYS A 309 14.18 -5.65 -29.61
N PRO A 310 14.12 -4.41 -30.13
CA PRO A 310 14.12 -3.21 -29.28
C PRO A 310 12.99 -3.16 -28.24
N ALA A 311 11.76 -3.58 -28.60
CA ALA A 311 10.64 -3.65 -27.68
C ALA A 311 10.86 -4.64 -26.52
N ASP A 312 11.28 -5.87 -26.83
CA ASP A 312 11.57 -6.92 -25.84
C ASP A 312 12.82 -6.59 -25.00
N ARG A 313 13.80 -5.89 -25.60
CA ARG A 313 14.97 -5.35 -24.89
C ARG A 313 14.53 -4.34 -23.85
N GLY A 314 13.68 -3.39 -24.24
CA GLY A 314 13.05 -2.44 -23.31
C GLY A 314 12.29 -3.15 -22.20
N TRP A 315 11.55 -4.21 -22.55
CA TRP A 315 10.76 -5.02 -21.62
C TRP A 315 11.63 -5.72 -20.55
N LEU A 316 12.69 -6.41 -20.98
CA LEU A 316 13.66 -7.05 -20.06
C LEU A 316 14.39 -6.02 -19.19
N LEU A 317 14.81 -4.89 -19.77
CA LEU A 317 15.53 -3.85 -19.05
C LEU A 317 14.65 -3.17 -17.99
N VAL A 318 13.38 -2.88 -18.28
CA VAL A 318 12.51 -2.24 -17.28
C VAL A 318 12.21 -3.15 -16.10
N GLN A 319 12.04 -4.46 -16.33
CA GLN A 319 11.92 -5.44 -15.24
C GLN A 319 13.19 -5.47 -14.39
N ARG A 320 14.35 -5.50 -15.04
CA ARG A 320 15.65 -5.52 -14.35
C ARG A 320 15.86 -4.26 -13.53
N ALA A 321 15.49 -3.09 -14.06
CA ALA A 321 15.53 -1.83 -13.33
C ALA A 321 14.63 -1.85 -12.09
N ALA A 322 13.41 -2.39 -12.21
CA ALA A 322 12.50 -2.52 -11.07
C ALA A 322 13.11 -3.38 -9.96
N PHE A 323 13.67 -4.55 -10.29
CA PHE A 323 14.26 -5.43 -9.28
C PHE A 323 15.57 -4.89 -8.68
N LEU A 324 16.37 -4.15 -9.46
CA LEU A 324 17.53 -3.43 -8.92
C LEU A 324 17.11 -2.36 -7.89
N LEU A 325 15.98 -1.67 -8.13
CA LEU A 325 15.44 -0.72 -7.16
C LEU A 325 15.03 -1.41 -5.85
N GLU A 326 14.46 -2.61 -5.95
CA GLU A 326 14.07 -3.43 -4.79
C GLU A 326 15.27 -3.99 -4.02
N LEU A 327 16.40 -4.21 -4.71
CA LEU A 327 17.70 -4.53 -4.12
C LEU A 327 18.48 -3.31 -3.60
N ASP A 328 17.84 -2.14 -3.52
CA ASP A 328 18.43 -0.88 -3.06
C ASP A 328 19.63 -0.40 -3.90
N LYS A 329 19.56 -0.59 -5.22
CA LYS A 329 20.56 -0.12 -6.20
C LYS A 329 19.98 0.98 -7.10
N PRO A 330 19.58 2.16 -6.55
CA PRO A 330 18.84 3.18 -7.29
C PRO A 330 19.60 3.76 -8.48
N ALA A 331 20.92 3.97 -8.36
CA ALA A 331 21.74 4.49 -9.46
C ALA A 331 21.83 3.52 -10.65
N GLU A 332 21.99 2.22 -10.37
CA GLU A 332 21.95 1.18 -11.40
C GLU A 332 20.54 1.06 -12.00
N ALA A 333 19.50 1.07 -11.17
CA ALA A 333 18.11 1.04 -11.62
C ALA A 333 17.78 2.19 -12.58
N ALA A 334 18.17 3.43 -12.24
CA ALA A 334 17.97 4.58 -13.11
C ALA A 334 18.76 4.48 -14.42
N THR A 335 19.98 3.97 -14.38
CA THR A 335 20.80 3.75 -15.59
C THR A 335 20.13 2.75 -16.52
N ILE A 336 19.65 1.63 -16.00
CA ILE A 336 18.96 0.59 -16.77
C ILE A 336 17.59 1.08 -17.28
N ALA A 337 16.83 1.83 -16.48
CA ALA A 337 15.56 2.43 -16.91
C ALA A 337 15.74 3.43 -18.06
N LYS A 338 16.79 4.26 -18.02
CA LYS A 338 17.16 5.14 -19.15
C LYS A 338 17.50 4.33 -20.40
N LYS A 339 18.24 3.23 -20.27
CA LYS A 339 18.52 2.32 -21.40
C LYS A 339 17.24 1.71 -21.97
N ALA A 340 16.24 1.39 -21.14
CA ALA A 340 14.94 0.90 -21.60
C ALA A 340 14.18 1.97 -22.41
N LEU A 341 14.17 3.23 -21.96
CA LEU A 341 13.58 4.34 -22.73
C LEU A 341 14.28 4.56 -24.07
N VAL A 342 15.61 4.49 -24.07
CA VAL A 342 16.43 4.61 -25.29
C VAL A 342 16.10 3.47 -26.26
N ALA A 343 16.09 2.22 -25.79
CA ALA A 343 15.76 1.04 -26.61
C ALA A 343 14.33 1.06 -27.19
N THR A 344 13.41 1.79 -26.55
CA THR A 344 12.02 1.86 -27.02
C THR A 344 11.72 3.12 -27.82
N LYS A 345 12.64 4.10 -27.89
CA LYS A 345 12.38 5.46 -28.38
C LYS A 345 11.75 5.51 -29.78
N ALA A 346 12.19 4.64 -30.69
CA ALA A 346 11.74 4.63 -32.08
C ALA A 346 10.48 3.78 -32.34
N LEU A 347 9.80 3.32 -31.28
CA LEU A 347 8.63 2.45 -31.37
C LEU A 347 7.33 3.15 -30.92
N ASP A 348 7.23 4.46 -31.15
CA ASP A 348 5.98 5.20 -30.93
C ASP A 348 4.84 4.56 -31.73
N GLY A 349 3.72 4.29 -31.06
CA GLY A 349 2.54 3.63 -31.64
C GLY A 349 2.34 2.17 -31.22
N ASP A 350 3.37 1.46 -30.74
CA ASP A 350 3.18 0.16 -30.08
C ASP A 350 2.60 0.37 -28.67
N LEU A 351 1.36 -0.09 -28.46
CA LEU A 351 0.65 0.08 -27.19
C LEU A 351 1.35 -0.63 -26.02
N SER A 352 2.00 -1.77 -26.26
CA SER A 352 2.75 -2.50 -25.23
C SER A 352 4.02 -1.76 -24.82
N VAL A 353 4.65 -1.06 -25.77
CA VAL A 353 5.81 -0.19 -25.52
C VAL A 353 5.42 1.03 -24.67
N SER A 354 4.23 1.60 -24.86
CA SER A 354 3.74 2.67 -23.98
C SER A 354 3.69 2.24 -22.52
N ALA A 355 3.25 1.00 -22.23
CA ALA A 355 3.25 0.47 -20.87
C ALA A 355 4.69 0.27 -20.31
N ILE A 356 5.61 -0.24 -21.14
CA ILE A 356 7.03 -0.41 -20.78
C ILE A 356 7.67 0.95 -20.43
N ARG A 357 7.40 1.98 -21.24
CA ARG A 357 7.90 3.34 -20.99
C ARG A 357 7.29 3.97 -19.75
N GLY A 358 5.98 3.77 -19.53
CA GLY A 358 5.31 4.18 -18.30
C GLY A 358 6.00 3.61 -17.07
N ALA A 359 6.30 2.31 -17.06
CA ALA A 359 7.03 1.66 -15.97
C ALA A 359 8.45 2.26 -15.79
N ALA A 360 9.19 2.49 -16.87
CA ALA A 360 10.52 3.11 -16.79
C ALA A 360 10.47 4.54 -16.23
N ALA A 361 9.48 5.34 -16.63
CA ALA A 361 9.25 6.68 -16.09
C ALA A 361 8.92 6.64 -14.59
N SER A 362 8.08 5.70 -14.15
CA SER A 362 7.75 5.52 -12.73
C SER A 362 8.97 5.14 -11.89
N ILE A 363 9.86 4.29 -12.41
CA ILE A 363 11.14 3.96 -11.75
C ILE A 363 12.02 5.20 -11.63
N LEU A 364 12.19 5.97 -12.72
CA LEU A 364 13.02 7.18 -12.72
C LEU A 364 12.48 8.25 -11.78
N TYR A 365 11.16 8.42 -11.70
CA TYR A 365 10.52 9.31 -10.73
C TYR A 365 10.79 8.85 -9.29
N THR A 366 10.67 7.55 -9.04
CA THR A 366 10.93 6.97 -7.71
C THR A 366 12.39 7.18 -7.28
N VAL A 367 13.34 7.01 -8.20
CA VAL A 367 14.79 7.24 -7.96
C VAL A 367 15.14 8.72 -7.86
N ALA A 368 14.40 9.63 -8.50
CA ALA A 368 14.67 11.06 -8.36
C ALA A 368 14.32 11.57 -6.94
N GLY A 369 13.38 10.90 -6.26
CA GLY A 369 12.90 11.30 -4.95
C GLY A 369 11.71 12.27 -5.02
N PHE A 370 11.02 12.44 -3.90
CA PHE A 370 9.81 13.26 -3.82
C PHE A 370 10.12 14.72 -4.20
N ALA A 371 9.29 15.30 -5.07
CA ALA A 371 9.40 16.67 -5.60
C ALA A 371 10.63 17.00 -6.48
N ALA A 372 11.56 16.07 -6.70
CA ALA A 372 12.72 16.26 -7.58
C ALA A 372 12.55 15.60 -8.96
N GLY A 373 11.64 14.64 -9.11
CA GLY A 373 11.35 13.97 -10.37
C GLY A 373 10.38 14.73 -11.29
N ASP A 374 10.43 14.42 -12.59
CA ASP A 374 9.49 14.93 -13.60
C ASP A 374 8.09 14.31 -13.42
N LEU A 375 7.28 14.94 -12.58
CA LEU A 375 5.93 14.48 -12.27
C LEU A 375 5.02 14.52 -13.51
N ALA A 376 5.08 15.61 -14.30
CA ALA A 376 4.23 15.78 -15.47
C ALA A 376 4.52 14.74 -16.55
N GLY A 377 5.81 14.50 -16.85
CA GLY A 377 6.23 13.45 -17.77
C GLY A 377 5.88 12.06 -17.27
N THR A 378 5.99 11.81 -15.95
CA THR A 378 5.62 10.52 -15.35
C THR A 378 4.12 10.27 -15.44
N ILE A 379 3.28 11.26 -15.12
CA ILE A 379 1.82 11.15 -15.24
C ILE A 379 1.42 10.90 -16.71
N THR A 380 1.99 11.67 -17.64
CA THR A 380 1.73 11.49 -19.08
C THR A 380 2.14 10.10 -19.55
N ALA A 381 3.28 9.58 -19.09
CA ALA A 381 3.75 8.24 -19.44
C ALA A 381 2.91 7.12 -18.80
N GLN A 382 2.23 7.37 -17.69
CA GLN A 382 1.29 6.44 -17.05
C GLN A 382 -0.11 6.49 -17.69
N ASP A 383 -0.40 7.49 -18.52
CA ASP A 383 -1.67 7.64 -19.22
C ASP A 383 -1.68 6.85 -20.53
N HIS A 384 -1.87 5.53 -20.42
CA HIS A 384 -1.83 4.61 -21.56
C HIS A 384 -2.89 3.51 -21.48
N ALA A 385 -3.22 2.92 -22.64
CA ALA A 385 -4.26 1.89 -22.80
C ALA A 385 -4.13 0.73 -21.80
N GLY A 386 -2.91 0.25 -21.54
CA GLY A 386 -2.67 -0.79 -20.54
C GLY A 386 -3.15 -0.42 -19.12
N ASN A 387 -2.95 0.82 -18.67
CA ASN A 387 -3.45 1.26 -17.36
C ASN A 387 -4.97 1.49 -17.37
N TRP A 388 -5.52 2.05 -18.44
CA TRP A 388 -6.97 2.27 -18.58
C TRP A 388 -7.76 0.96 -18.56
N TRP A 389 -7.31 -0.04 -19.34
CA TRP A 389 -7.97 -1.33 -19.40
C TRP A 389 -7.81 -2.12 -18.10
N ARG A 390 -6.64 -2.04 -17.46
CA ARG A 390 -6.44 -2.62 -16.13
C ARG A 390 -7.42 -2.04 -15.11
N ALA A 391 -7.61 -0.72 -15.10
CA ALA A 391 -8.58 -0.07 -14.21
C ALA A 391 -10.02 -0.55 -14.47
N GLN A 392 -10.38 -0.79 -15.73
CA GLN A 392 -11.67 -1.38 -16.08
C GLN A 392 -11.81 -2.82 -15.55
N ASP A 393 -10.79 -3.67 -15.72
CA ASP A 393 -10.82 -5.05 -15.23
C ASP A 393 -10.90 -5.11 -13.69
N VAL A 394 -10.24 -4.18 -12.98
CA VAL A 394 -10.40 -4.01 -11.51
C VAL A 394 -11.83 -3.63 -11.15
N SER A 395 -12.42 -2.66 -11.86
CA SER A 395 -13.79 -2.23 -11.61
C SER A 395 -14.77 -3.39 -11.74
N TRP A 396 -14.63 -4.21 -12.77
CA TRP A 396 -15.48 -5.40 -12.97
C TRP A 396 -15.29 -6.45 -11.86
N ALA A 397 -14.05 -6.70 -11.45
CA ALA A 397 -13.77 -7.64 -10.37
C ALA A 397 -14.41 -7.19 -9.04
N LEU A 398 -14.32 -5.90 -8.70
CA LEU A 398 -14.93 -5.36 -7.48
C LEU A 398 -16.46 -5.29 -7.55
N GLU A 399 -17.02 -4.95 -8.71
CA GLU A 399 -18.48 -4.97 -8.91
C GLU A 399 -19.05 -6.37 -8.71
N LYS A 400 -18.32 -7.39 -9.17
CA LYS A 400 -18.65 -8.79 -8.95
C LYS A 400 -18.56 -9.19 -7.48
N ASP A 401 -17.49 -8.81 -6.77
CA ASP A 401 -17.39 -9.04 -5.31
C ASP A 401 -18.54 -8.38 -4.54
N LEU A 402 -18.85 -7.12 -4.88
CA LEU A 402 -19.95 -6.37 -4.27
C LEU A 402 -21.30 -7.04 -4.52
N THR A 403 -21.57 -7.46 -5.76
CA THR A 403 -22.81 -8.17 -6.13
C THR A 403 -22.95 -9.46 -5.34
N LEU A 404 -21.89 -10.28 -5.29
CA LEU A 404 -21.91 -11.56 -4.56
C LEU A 404 -22.11 -11.36 -3.06
N ARG A 405 -21.49 -10.33 -2.46
CA ARG A 405 -21.71 -10.00 -1.05
C ARG A 405 -23.13 -9.51 -0.80
N PHE A 406 -23.69 -8.70 -1.70
CA PHE A 406 -25.05 -8.21 -1.59
C PHE A 406 -26.07 -9.35 -1.72
N GLU A 407 -25.86 -10.27 -2.65
CA GLU A 407 -26.68 -11.47 -2.80
C GLU A 407 -26.59 -12.39 -1.58
N GLY A 408 -25.37 -12.63 -1.07
CA GLY A 408 -25.17 -13.36 0.18
C GLY A 408 -25.87 -12.69 1.36
N TRP A 409 -25.79 -11.35 1.45
CA TRP A 409 -26.46 -10.56 2.50
C TRP A 409 -27.99 -10.60 2.37
N THR A 410 -28.53 -10.57 1.15
CA THR A 410 -29.97 -10.72 0.88
C THR A 410 -30.46 -12.17 0.97
N SER A 411 -29.57 -13.14 1.24
CA SER A 411 -29.86 -14.58 1.18
C SER A 411 -30.44 -15.01 -0.17
N ASN A 412 -30.04 -14.33 -1.24
CA ASN A 412 -30.45 -14.66 -2.59
C ASN A 412 -29.70 -15.93 -3.05
N ASN A 413 -30.45 -17.00 -3.32
CA ASN A 413 -29.91 -18.31 -3.71
C ASN A 413 -29.76 -18.46 -5.24
N THR A 414 -29.69 -17.36 -6.00
CA THR A 414 -29.47 -17.42 -7.44
C THR A 414 -28.14 -18.11 -7.75
N THR A 415 -28.21 -19.20 -8.52
CA THR A 415 -27.03 -19.92 -8.97
C THR A 415 -26.35 -19.13 -10.08
N HIS A 416 -25.14 -18.64 -9.82
CA HIS A 416 -24.31 -18.02 -10.86
C HIS A 416 -23.61 -19.10 -11.69
N PHE A 417 -23.81 -19.06 -13.00
CA PHE A 417 -23.12 -19.95 -13.95
C PHE A 417 -21.67 -19.49 -14.26
N ILE A 418 -21.19 -18.42 -13.60
CA ILE A 418 -19.83 -17.89 -13.76
C ILE A 418 -18.96 -18.41 -12.60
N ASN A 419 -18.01 -19.27 -12.94
CA ASN A 419 -17.25 -20.09 -11.97
C ASN A 419 -15.92 -19.45 -11.50
N SER A 420 -15.71 -18.14 -11.67
CA SER A 420 -14.51 -17.46 -11.17
C SER A 420 -14.84 -16.51 -10.02
N SER A 421 -13.93 -16.34 -9.06
CA SER A 421 -14.08 -15.37 -7.98
C SER A 421 -13.51 -14.00 -8.38
N ALA A 422 -13.95 -12.93 -7.69
CA ALA A 422 -13.33 -11.62 -7.83
C ALA A 422 -11.84 -11.63 -7.45
N GLY A 423 -11.44 -12.51 -6.53
CA GLY A 423 -10.04 -12.74 -6.17
C GLY A 423 -9.22 -13.23 -7.37
N ASP A 424 -9.73 -14.23 -8.11
CA ASP A 424 -9.04 -14.78 -9.29
C ASP A 424 -8.90 -13.73 -10.40
N ASP A 425 -9.93 -12.89 -10.58
CA ASP A 425 -9.91 -11.77 -11.52
C ASP A 425 -8.80 -10.77 -11.11
N LEU A 426 -8.76 -10.34 -9.85
CA LEU A 426 -7.73 -9.41 -9.35
C LEU A 426 -6.33 -10.00 -9.39
N THR A 427 -6.14 -11.29 -9.08
CA THR A 427 -4.85 -11.98 -9.19
C THR A 427 -4.34 -11.96 -10.64
N THR A 428 -5.21 -12.18 -11.61
CA THR A 428 -4.85 -12.12 -13.03
C THR A 428 -4.45 -10.69 -13.44
N VAL A 429 -5.19 -9.69 -12.99
CA VAL A 429 -4.90 -8.27 -13.21
C VAL A 429 -3.58 -7.86 -12.54
N ALA A 430 -3.28 -8.42 -11.35
CA ALA A 430 -1.99 -8.22 -10.69
C ALA A 430 -0.86 -8.78 -11.58
N TRP A 431 -0.94 -10.03 -12.05
CA TRP A 431 0.06 -10.59 -12.95
C TRP A 431 0.23 -9.78 -14.25
N ASN A 432 -0.85 -9.24 -14.81
CA ASN A 432 -0.76 -8.31 -15.94
C ASN A 432 0.08 -7.06 -15.60
N ALA A 433 -0.13 -6.47 -14.42
CA ALA A 433 0.68 -5.35 -13.94
C ALA A 433 2.15 -5.74 -13.73
N ALA A 434 2.41 -6.93 -13.16
CA ALA A 434 3.76 -7.46 -12.99
C ALA A 434 4.45 -7.63 -14.35
N PHE A 435 3.78 -8.20 -15.34
CA PHE A 435 4.34 -8.40 -16.67
C PHE A 435 4.65 -7.09 -17.38
N SER A 436 3.91 -6.00 -17.13
CA SER A 436 4.25 -4.68 -17.65
C SER A 436 5.28 -3.90 -16.82
N ALA A 437 5.92 -4.54 -15.82
CA ALA A 437 6.80 -3.92 -14.81
C ALA A 437 6.13 -2.82 -13.97
N ALA A 438 4.79 -2.78 -13.92
CA ALA A 438 4.01 -1.85 -13.09
C ALA A 438 3.88 -2.38 -11.65
N TRP A 439 5.01 -2.59 -10.98
CA TRP A 439 5.07 -3.22 -9.66
C TRP A 439 4.34 -2.45 -8.55
N ASN A 440 4.18 -1.13 -8.68
CA ASN A 440 3.30 -0.34 -7.80
C ASN A 440 1.84 -0.77 -7.92
N ALA A 441 1.35 -0.97 -9.14
CA ALA A 441 -0.01 -1.45 -9.39
C ALA A 441 -0.16 -2.92 -8.94
N TRP A 442 0.84 -3.78 -9.21
CA TRP A 442 0.83 -5.15 -8.69
C TRP A 442 0.70 -5.18 -7.16
N ARG A 443 1.48 -4.38 -6.42
CA ARG A 443 1.38 -4.29 -4.95
C ARG A 443 -0.01 -3.86 -4.51
N HIS A 444 -0.55 -2.80 -5.11
CA HIS A 444 -1.89 -2.31 -4.78
C HIS A 444 -2.96 -3.40 -4.98
N LEU A 445 -2.89 -4.14 -6.09
CA LEU A 445 -3.84 -5.21 -6.40
C LEU A 445 -3.70 -6.43 -5.48
N THR A 446 -2.47 -6.78 -5.10
CA THR A 446 -2.20 -7.80 -4.08
C THR A 446 -2.78 -7.37 -2.73
N ALA A 447 -2.68 -6.09 -2.36
CA ALA A 447 -3.30 -5.56 -1.14
C ALA A 447 -4.83 -5.69 -1.17
N MET A 448 -5.47 -5.35 -2.30
CA MET A 448 -6.92 -5.50 -2.48
C MET A 448 -7.36 -6.97 -2.40
N THR A 449 -6.59 -7.88 -2.99
CA THR A 449 -6.85 -9.32 -2.92
C THR A 449 -6.79 -9.84 -1.48
N ALA A 450 -5.80 -9.36 -0.70
CA ALA A 450 -5.71 -9.66 0.73
C ALA A 450 -6.91 -9.09 1.51
N GLN A 451 -7.32 -7.85 1.24
CA GLN A 451 -8.49 -7.21 1.87
C GLN A 451 -9.79 -7.95 1.58
N ILE A 452 -10.01 -8.40 0.34
CA ILE A 452 -11.15 -9.26 0.00
C ILE A 452 -11.08 -10.56 0.79
N THR A 453 -9.90 -11.19 0.87
CA THR A 453 -9.70 -12.42 1.66
C THR A 453 -10.09 -12.20 3.13
N PHE A 454 -9.60 -11.15 3.78
CA PHE A 454 -9.94 -10.84 5.18
C PHE A 454 -11.42 -10.59 5.43
N THR A 455 -12.17 -10.18 4.40
CA THR A 455 -13.57 -9.79 4.52
C THR A 455 -14.54 -10.82 3.92
N SER A 456 -14.04 -11.92 3.35
CA SER A 456 -14.86 -12.94 2.68
C SER A 456 -14.68 -14.36 3.24
N THR A 457 -13.63 -14.62 4.03
CA THR A 457 -13.37 -15.95 4.60
C THR A 457 -12.95 -15.88 6.07
N THR A 458 -13.18 -16.99 6.78
CA THR A 458 -12.69 -17.24 8.14
C THR A 458 -11.62 -18.36 8.17
N ASP A 459 -11.20 -18.84 7.00
CA ASP A 459 -10.20 -19.90 6.85
C ASP A 459 -8.82 -19.44 7.39
N PRO A 460 -8.31 -20.08 8.46
CA PRO A 460 -7.04 -19.74 9.09
C PRO A 460 -5.85 -19.66 8.13
N VAL A 461 -5.76 -20.56 7.16
CA VAL A 461 -4.61 -20.66 6.24
C VAL A 461 -4.62 -19.48 5.27
N ARG A 462 -5.80 -19.17 4.71
CA ARG A 462 -5.98 -18.05 3.78
C ARG A 462 -5.76 -16.70 4.45
N LEU A 463 -6.19 -16.53 5.71
CA LEU A 463 -5.97 -15.30 6.46
C LEU A 463 -4.46 -15.06 6.74
N ALA A 464 -3.72 -16.10 7.10
CA ALA A 464 -2.27 -15.98 7.30
C ALA A 464 -1.52 -15.72 6.00
N ALA A 465 -1.90 -16.39 4.89
CA ALA A 465 -1.32 -16.12 3.58
C ALA A 465 -1.59 -14.69 3.10
N ALA A 466 -2.81 -14.17 3.32
CA ALA A 466 -3.14 -12.78 3.03
C ALA A 466 -2.32 -11.79 3.88
N LEU A 467 -2.08 -12.10 5.15
CA LEU A 467 -1.23 -11.26 6.01
C LEU A 467 0.24 -11.29 5.58
N ASP A 468 0.77 -12.46 5.23
CA ASP A 468 2.14 -12.56 4.71
C ASP A 468 2.30 -11.84 3.37
N ALA A 469 1.29 -11.90 2.51
CA ALA A 469 1.26 -11.12 1.28
C ALA A 469 1.31 -9.61 1.54
N LEU A 470 0.52 -9.08 2.49
CA LEU A 470 0.57 -7.67 2.89
C LEU A 470 1.95 -7.26 3.41
N ILE A 471 2.61 -8.13 4.17
CA ILE A 471 3.97 -7.90 4.66
C ILE A 471 4.94 -7.83 3.49
N PHE A 472 4.90 -8.83 2.61
CA PHE A 472 5.77 -8.95 1.44
C PHE A 472 5.68 -7.78 0.45
N ILE A 473 4.50 -7.16 0.33
CA ILE A 473 4.31 -6.00 -0.55
C ILE A 473 4.61 -4.66 0.12
N GLY A 474 4.94 -4.62 1.41
CA GLY A 474 5.22 -3.37 2.12
C GLY A 474 4.01 -2.66 2.73
N GLU A 475 2.83 -3.30 2.81
CA GLU A 475 1.58 -2.67 3.26
C GLU A 475 1.49 -2.61 4.79
N LYS A 476 2.22 -1.65 5.38
CA LYS A 476 2.37 -1.51 6.84
C LYS A 476 1.05 -1.33 7.58
N LYS A 477 0.20 -0.39 7.15
CA LYS A 477 -1.04 -0.05 7.87
C LYS A 477 -2.01 -1.22 7.87
N ALA A 478 -2.27 -1.77 6.69
CA ALA A 478 -3.16 -2.93 6.54
C ALA A 478 -2.63 -4.14 7.31
N SER A 479 -1.32 -4.40 7.30
CA SER A 479 -0.70 -5.48 8.09
C SER A 479 -0.93 -5.29 9.59
N LYS A 480 -0.77 -4.05 10.11
CA LYS A 480 -1.01 -3.72 11.52
C LYS A 480 -2.47 -3.98 11.90
N ASP A 481 -3.40 -3.45 11.10
CA ASP A 481 -4.84 -3.53 11.38
C ASP A 481 -5.34 -4.99 11.29
N ALA A 482 -4.91 -5.73 10.26
CA ALA A 482 -5.23 -7.15 10.10
C ALA A 482 -4.65 -8.01 11.23
N THR A 483 -3.39 -7.79 11.61
CA THR A 483 -2.77 -8.50 12.74
C THR A 483 -3.53 -8.25 14.04
N ARG A 484 -3.90 -7.00 14.31
CA ARG A 484 -4.68 -6.65 15.51
C ARG A 484 -6.04 -7.35 15.50
N LYS A 485 -6.74 -7.35 14.36
CA LYS A 485 -8.04 -8.02 14.21
C LYS A 485 -7.91 -9.54 14.43
N ILE A 486 -6.91 -10.19 13.84
CA ILE A 486 -6.66 -11.63 14.02
C ILE A 486 -6.24 -11.95 15.46
N TRP A 487 -5.44 -11.10 16.11
CA TRP A 487 -5.09 -11.31 17.53
C TRP A 487 -6.32 -11.22 18.43
N LEU A 488 -7.25 -10.28 18.15
CA LEU A 488 -8.47 -10.09 18.94
C LEU A 488 -9.52 -11.19 18.69
N ASP A 489 -9.77 -11.54 17.43
CA ASP A 489 -10.87 -12.45 17.02
C ASP A 489 -10.44 -13.86 16.66
N GLY A 490 -9.14 -14.06 16.49
CA GLY A 490 -8.58 -15.28 15.96
C GLY A 490 -8.56 -15.31 14.44
N PRO A 491 -7.99 -16.37 13.87
CA PRO A 491 -7.35 -17.49 14.58
C PRO A 491 -5.91 -17.17 15.02
N VAL A 492 -5.61 -17.35 16.32
CA VAL A 492 -4.28 -17.05 16.90
C VAL A 492 -3.21 -18.05 16.50
N ASP A 493 -3.55 -19.31 16.27
CA ASP A 493 -2.60 -20.38 15.88
C ASP A 493 -1.78 -20.01 14.62
N PRO A 494 -2.39 -19.74 13.45
CA PRO A 494 -1.62 -19.41 12.26
C PRO A 494 -0.94 -18.04 12.37
N LEU A 495 -1.49 -17.11 13.16
CA LEU A 495 -0.83 -15.84 13.45
C LEU A 495 0.48 -16.06 14.21
N GLN A 496 0.50 -16.95 15.20
CA GLN A 496 1.71 -17.31 15.93
C GLN A 496 2.74 -17.95 15.00
N SER A 497 2.33 -18.87 14.12
CA SER A 497 3.23 -19.47 13.12
C SER A 497 3.86 -18.42 12.22
N LEU A 498 3.08 -17.45 11.73
CA LEU A 498 3.57 -16.36 10.90
C LEU A 498 4.54 -15.45 11.67
N VAL A 499 4.20 -15.06 12.89
CA VAL A 499 5.05 -14.22 13.75
C VAL A 499 6.39 -14.90 14.08
N ASN A 500 6.38 -16.22 14.31
CA ASN A 500 7.61 -17.01 14.46
C ASN A 500 8.44 -17.08 13.17
N ALA A 501 7.80 -17.20 12.01
CA ALA A 501 8.51 -17.16 10.72
C ALA A 501 9.16 -15.79 10.49
N ILE A 502 8.46 -14.70 10.81
CA ILE A 502 8.97 -13.32 10.74
C ILE A 502 10.20 -13.14 11.63
N ALA A 503 10.20 -13.74 12.83
CA ALA A 503 11.31 -13.61 13.77
C ALA A 503 12.65 -14.06 13.15
N TYR A 504 12.64 -15.19 12.44
CA TYR A 504 13.86 -15.83 11.94
C TYR A 504 14.20 -15.56 10.47
N ARG A 505 13.24 -15.14 9.64
CA ARG A 505 13.53 -14.82 8.23
C ARG A 505 14.24 -13.46 8.10
N PRO A 506 15.10 -13.26 7.08
CA PRO A 506 15.61 -11.94 6.73
C PRO A 506 14.46 -10.96 6.44
N TRP A 507 14.63 -9.69 6.82
CA TRP A 507 13.67 -8.62 6.56
C TRP A 507 14.27 -7.84 5.41
N THR A 508 13.62 -7.91 4.26
CA THR A 508 13.97 -7.03 3.16
C THR A 508 13.61 -5.60 3.54
N LYS A 509 14.16 -4.63 2.80
CA LYS A 509 13.81 -3.22 2.95
C LYS A 509 12.30 -2.96 2.90
N ARG A 510 11.58 -3.73 2.08
CA ARG A 510 10.14 -3.59 1.90
C ARG A 510 9.37 -4.17 3.09
N ASP A 511 9.82 -5.30 3.60
CA ASP A 511 9.07 -6.08 4.60
C ASP A 511 9.36 -5.64 6.04
N GLU A 512 10.45 -4.90 6.27
CA GLU A 512 10.90 -4.49 7.61
C GLU A 512 9.83 -3.70 8.39
N GLY A 513 9.28 -2.64 7.78
CA GLY A 513 8.23 -1.81 8.40
C GLY A 513 6.95 -2.60 8.73
N PRO A 514 6.37 -3.35 7.77
CA PRO A 514 5.25 -4.24 8.05
C PRO A 514 5.56 -5.34 9.07
N ALA A 515 6.77 -5.93 9.06
CA ALA A 515 7.19 -6.94 10.03
C ALA A 515 7.19 -6.37 11.45
N MET A 516 7.76 -5.18 11.66
CA MET A 516 7.68 -4.48 12.94
C MET A 516 6.23 -4.13 13.31
N ALA A 517 5.42 -3.69 12.36
CA ALA A 517 4.02 -3.40 12.61
C ALA A 517 3.24 -4.64 13.09
N VAL A 518 3.48 -5.81 12.51
CA VAL A 518 2.90 -7.10 12.94
C VAL A 518 3.41 -7.47 14.35
N LEU A 519 4.72 -7.39 14.57
CA LEU A 519 5.33 -7.70 15.87
C LEU A 519 4.88 -6.74 16.98
N SER A 520 4.56 -5.49 16.66
CA SER A 520 3.97 -4.53 17.64
C SER A 520 2.59 -4.95 18.15
N GLN A 521 1.86 -5.76 17.38
CA GLN A 521 0.51 -6.22 17.74
C GLN A 521 0.51 -7.64 18.30
N ALA A 522 1.38 -8.52 17.79
CA ALA A 522 1.37 -9.95 18.08
C ALA A 522 2.71 -10.53 18.56
N GLY A 523 3.71 -9.67 18.83
CA GLY A 523 5.03 -10.10 19.32
C GLY A 523 5.00 -10.78 20.69
N ASP A 524 3.90 -10.65 21.44
CA ASP A 524 3.63 -11.37 22.68
C ASP A 524 3.35 -12.87 22.48
N LEU A 525 3.12 -13.31 21.23
CA LEU A 525 2.94 -14.71 20.87
C LEU A 525 4.27 -15.44 20.61
N LEU A 526 5.39 -14.73 20.56
CA LEU A 526 6.71 -15.33 20.41
C LEU A 526 7.08 -16.14 21.66
N ASP A 527 7.74 -17.27 21.45
CA ASP A 527 8.45 -17.93 22.54
C ASP A 527 9.67 -17.12 22.98
N VAL A 528 10.25 -17.45 24.14
CA VAL A 528 11.36 -16.71 24.74
C VAL A 528 12.57 -16.60 23.80
N LYS A 529 12.86 -17.67 23.04
CA LYS A 529 14.02 -17.72 22.15
C LYS A 529 13.81 -16.83 20.94
N ALA A 530 12.63 -16.86 20.34
CA ALA A 530 12.27 -16.03 19.19
C ALA A 530 12.16 -14.55 19.60
N ALA A 531 11.57 -14.26 20.76
CA ALA A 531 11.51 -12.91 21.32
C ALA A 531 12.91 -12.33 21.57
N ASP A 532 13.82 -13.10 22.18
CA ASP A 532 15.21 -12.69 22.40
C ASP A 532 15.95 -12.40 21.09
N HIS A 533 15.70 -13.23 20.06
CA HIS A 533 16.29 -13.04 18.75
C HIS A 533 15.81 -11.73 18.09
N VAL A 534 14.49 -11.46 18.13
CA VAL A 534 13.90 -10.22 17.61
C VAL A 534 14.41 -8.99 18.37
N VAL A 535 14.49 -9.05 19.70
CA VAL A 535 15.05 -7.94 20.50
C VAL A 535 16.48 -7.64 20.09
N GLN A 536 17.33 -8.67 19.99
CA GLN A 536 18.72 -8.48 19.57
C GLN A 536 18.82 -7.84 18.18
N ARG A 537 18.00 -8.32 17.24
CA ARG A 537 17.95 -7.79 15.89
C ARG A 537 17.52 -6.32 15.82
N ILE A 538 16.51 -5.92 16.59
CA ILE A 538 16.09 -4.51 16.67
C ILE A 538 17.22 -3.66 17.27
N LEU A 539 17.90 -4.15 18.30
CA LEU A 539 19.06 -3.43 18.88
C LEU A 539 20.19 -3.25 17.86
N ASP A 540 20.46 -4.25 17.03
CA ASP A 540 21.50 -4.16 15.99
C ASP A 540 21.10 -3.20 14.85
N LEU A 541 19.80 -3.16 14.50
CA LEU A 541 19.23 -2.21 13.55
C LEU A 541 19.36 -0.76 14.04
N LEU A 542 19.13 -0.51 15.34
CA LEU A 542 19.23 0.80 15.96
C LEU A 542 20.69 1.28 16.07
N LYS A 543 21.65 0.38 16.32
CA LYS A 543 23.08 0.73 16.48
C LYS A 543 23.79 1.09 15.17
N THR A 544 23.44 0.40 14.09
CA THR A 544 24.15 0.54 12.81
C THR A 544 23.60 1.71 11.98
N ASP A 545 22.55 2.37 12.47
CA ASP A 545 21.67 3.25 11.68
C ASP A 545 21.14 2.59 10.39
N GLY A 546 21.31 1.27 10.24
CA GLY A 546 21.13 0.55 8.98
C GLY A 546 21.86 1.20 7.79
N PRO A 547 21.63 0.70 6.57
CA PRO A 547 22.01 1.45 5.37
C PRO A 547 21.23 2.77 5.31
N VAL A 548 21.92 3.88 4.95
CA VAL A 548 21.31 5.18 4.67
C VAL A 548 20.25 5.01 3.58
N ARG A 549 18.99 5.29 3.93
CA ARG A 549 17.82 4.96 3.11
C ARG A 549 17.51 6.11 2.16
N VAL A 550 17.80 5.94 0.87
CA VAL A 550 17.61 7.02 -0.11
C VAL A 550 16.21 7.02 -0.75
N HIS A 551 15.59 5.85 -0.95
CA HIS A 551 14.26 5.72 -1.61
C HIS A 551 13.46 4.52 -1.08
N GLY A 552 12.13 4.56 -1.00
CA GLY A 552 11.29 3.37 -0.78
C GLY A 552 10.97 3.03 0.69
N SER A 553 9.66 3.06 0.97
CA SER A 553 8.96 2.92 2.26
C SER A 553 9.00 4.13 3.20
N THR A 554 7.82 4.43 3.73
CA THR A 554 7.41 5.47 4.69
C THR A 554 8.01 5.28 6.08
N TRP A 555 9.26 4.80 6.15
CA TRP A 555 9.97 4.62 7.39
C TRP A 555 10.63 5.92 7.84
N SER A 556 9.80 6.96 7.95
CA SER A 556 10.21 8.31 8.34
C SER A 556 10.57 8.38 9.84
N TYR A 557 10.15 7.40 10.63
CA TYR A 557 10.26 7.40 12.10
C TYR A 557 10.65 6.02 12.67
N ARG A 558 11.92 5.65 12.54
CA ARG A 558 12.51 4.37 13.01
C ARG A 558 12.23 4.08 14.51
N TRP A 559 12.38 5.09 15.36
CA TRP A 559 12.32 4.93 16.82
C TRP A 559 10.92 4.63 17.38
N PRO A 560 9.86 5.38 17.01
CA PRO A 560 8.49 5.04 17.44
C PRO A 560 8.09 3.61 17.10
N GLU A 561 8.44 3.12 15.90
CA GLU A 561 8.10 1.76 15.47
C GLU A 561 8.89 0.68 16.23
N ALA A 562 10.18 0.92 16.44
CA ALA A 562 11.00 0.05 17.26
C ALA A 562 10.50 0.02 18.72
N GLY A 563 10.09 1.17 19.25
CA GLY A 563 9.53 1.31 20.60
C GLY A 563 8.26 0.48 20.80
N ASP A 564 7.26 0.66 19.93
CA ASP A 564 6.02 -0.13 19.92
C ASP A 564 6.30 -1.63 19.84
N THR A 565 7.23 -2.02 18.97
CA THR A 565 7.60 -3.42 18.74
C THR A 565 8.30 -4.03 19.97
N LEU A 566 9.32 -3.34 20.50
CA LEU A 566 10.03 -3.76 21.70
C LEU A 566 9.08 -3.87 22.89
N ALA A 567 8.17 -2.90 23.07
CA ALA A 567 7.20 -2.92 24.17
C ALA A 567 6.29 -4.15 24.14
N ARG A 568 5.96 -4.66 22.94
CA ARG A 568 5.18 -5.90 22.79
C ARG A 568 6.03 -7.16 22.97
N VAL A 569 7.19 -7.22 22.30
CA VAL A 569 8.07 -8.41 22.28
C VAL A 569 8.72 -8.67 23.63
N LEU A 570 9.09 -7.62 24.38
CA LEU A 570 9.76 -7.76 25.68
C LEU A 570 8.93 -8.49 26.73
N LYS A 571 7.59 -8.48 26.60
CA LYS A 571 6.70 -9.26 27.45
C LYS A 571 6.98 -10.77 27.38
N GLY A 572 7.37 -11.27 26.21
CA GLY A 572 7.76 -12.67 25.99
C GLY A 572 9.27 -12.92 26.10
N ALA A 573 10.10 -11.89 26.18
CA ALA A 573 11.56 -12.01 26.15
C ALA A 573 12.17 -12.38 27.50
N SER A 574 13.41 -12.87 27.48
CA SER A 574 14.14 -13.19 28.70
C SER A 574 14.60 -11.93 29.45
N THR A 575 14.86 -12.10 30.75
CA THR A 575 15.50 -11.10 31.61
C THR A 575 16.81 -10.57 31.00
N ARG A 576 17.56 -11.40 30.25
CA ARG A 576 18.80 -10.99 29.57
C ARG A 576 18.53 -9.93 28.51
N SER A 577 17.50 -10.11 27.69
CA SER A 577 17.13 -9.16 26.64
C SER A 577 16.56 -7.87 27.23
N LYS A 578 15.69 -7.98 28.23
CA LYS A 578 15.21 -6.83 29.03
C LYS A 578 16.38 -5.98 29.56
N ARG A 579 17.39 -6.63 30.14
CA ARG A 579 18.60 -5.95 30.64
C ARG A 579 19.39 -5.23 29.55
N LYS A 580 19.54 -5.81 28.36
CA LYS A 580 20.21 -5.15 27.22
C LYS A 580 19.47 -3.88 26.77
N VAL A 581 18.15 -3.93 26.71
CA VAL A 581 17.32 -2.77 26.35
C VAL A 581 17.40 -1.69 27.44
N ALA A 582 17.38 -2.07 28.72
CA ALA A 582 17.59 -1.13 29.82
C ALA A 582 18.97 -0.44 29.78
N ASP A 583 20.01 -1.19 29.39
CA ASP A 583 21.36 -0.65 29.22
C ASP A 583 21.40 0.37 28.04
N LEU A 584 20.65 0.12 26.96
CA LEU A 584 20.49 1.09 25.85
C LEU A 584 19.82 2.39 26.34
N ILE A 585 18.67 2.29 27.01
CA ILE A 585 17.95 3.46 27.56
C ILE A 585 18.89 4.27 28.47
N THR A 586 19.62 3.61 29.36
CA THR A 586 20.57 4.26 30.28
C THR A 586 21.62 5.11 29.54
N THR A 587 22.05 4.65 28.36
CA THR A 587 23.14 5.30 27.61
C THR A 587 22.66 6.57 26.93
N ASP A 588 21.47 6.52 26.32
CA ASP A 588 21.06 7.53 25.34
C ASP A 588 19.97 8.49 25.86
N PHE A 589 19.17 8.06 26.85
CA PHE A 589 17.93 8.75 27.24
C PHE A 589 18.14 10.22 27.62
N ALA A 590 19.23 10.53 28.33
CA ALA A 590 19.51 11.87 28.81
C ALA A 590 19.78 12.89 27.68
N THR A 591 20.21 12.43 26.51
CA THR A 591 20.67 13.30 25.41
C THR A 591 19.90 13.13 24.11
N CYS A 592 19.02 12.12 24.01
CA CYS A 592 18.21 11.87 22.82
C CYS A 592 17.12 12.92 22.60
N ASP A 593 16.61 13.02 21.37
CA ASP A 593 15.47 13.90 21.06
C ASP A 593 14.14 13.38 21.64
N ASP A 594 13.10 14.22 21.58
CA ASP A 594 11.79 13.94 22.15
C ASP A 594 11.11 12.69 21.56
N SER A 595 11.33 12.40 20.27
CA SER A 595 10.73 11.24 19.61
C SER A 595 11.33 9.92 20.11
N ILE A 596 12.65 9.92 20.36
CA ILE A 596 13.38 8.79 20.94
C ILE A 596 13.03 8.62 22.41
N ALA A 597 13.00 9.72 23.18
CA ALA A 597 12.64 9.70 24.59
C ALA A 597 11.23 9.10 24.80
N HIS A 598 10.27 9.49 23.97
CA HIS A 598 8.92 8.91 23.99
C HIS A 598 8.93 7.40 23.72
N ALA A 599 9.66 6.94 22.70
CA ALA A 599 9.79 5.51 22.40
C ALA A 599 10.43 4.73 23.58
N TYR A 600 11.45 5.28 24.23
CA TYR A 600 12.07 4.66 25.40
C TYR A 600 11.13 4.55 26.60
N ILE A 601 10.24 5.51 26.81
CA ILE A 601 9.22 5.45 27.88
C ILE A 601 8.23 4.31 27.61
N CYS A 602 7.72 4.19 26.37
CA CYS A 602 6.84 3.08 26.00
C CYS A 602 7.50 1.71 26.27
N VAL A 603 8.80 1.60 25.98
CA VAL A 603 9.59 0.38 26.22
C VAL A 603 9.84 0.16 27.71
N ALA A 604 10.09 1.21 28.49
CA ALA A 604 10.39 1.11 29.92
C ALA A 604 9.27 0.42 30.71
N HIS A 605 8.01 0.70 30.37
CA HIS A 605 6.85 0.02 30.96
C HIS A 605 6.82 -1.50 30.70
N ALA A 606 7.41 -1.98 29.59
CA ALA A 606 7.44 -3.40 29.24
C ALA A 606 8.66 -4.16 29.80
N LEU A 607 9.62 -3.47 30.43
CA LEU A 607 10.82 -4.11 30.96
C LEU A 607 10.56 -4.99 32.18
N GLY A 608 9.47 -4.75 32.92
CA GLY A 608 9.17 -5.42 34.19
C GLY A 608 10.27 -5.12 35.20
N ALA A 609 10.18 -3.99 35.90
CA ALA A 609 11.32 -3.43 36.64
C ALA A 609 11.92 -4.37 37.72
N THR A 610 11.15 -5.36 38.20
CA THR A 610 11.61 -6.47 39.05
C THR A 610 12.73 -7.32 38.40
N ASP A 611 12.70 -7.53 37.09
CA ASP A 611 13.64 -8.35 36.32
C ASP A 611 15.04 -7.70 36.14
N LEU A 612 15.11 -6.37 36.26
CA LEU A 612 16.30 -5.59 35.93
C LEU A 612 17.37 -5.65 37.03
N GLY A 613 16.94 -5.80 38.30
CA GLY A 613 17.79 -5.73 39.49
C GLY A 613 18.24 -4.29 39.84
N ALA A 614 18.54 -4.06 41.11
CA ALA A 614 18.79 -2.74 41.69
C ALA A 614 19.86 -1.91 40.94
N THR A 615 20.95 -2.54 40.48
CA THR A 615 22.03 -1.84 39.78
C THR A 615 21.57 -1.15 38.50
N ARG A 616 20.70 -1.78 37.70
CA ARG A 616 20.21 -1.20 36.44
C ARG A 616 19.11 -0.19 36.68
N VAL A 617 18.22 -0.46 37.65
CA VAL A 617 17.21 0.50 38.08
C VAL A 617 17.88 1.81 38.52
N ASN A 618 18.93 1.75 39.33
CA ASN A 618 19.71 2.93 39.73
C ASN A 618 20.37 3.67 38.56
N LYS A 619 20.77 2.95 37.50
CA LYS A 619 21.30 3.57 36.28
C LYS A 619 20.21 4.31 35.50
N LEU A 620 19.01 3.73 35.38
CA LEU A 620 17.85 4.38 34.76
C LEU A 620 17.43 5.65 35.51
N ILE A 621 17.43 5.61 36.86
CA ILE A 621 17.16 6.79 37.70
C ILE A 621 18.18 7.90 37.40
N LYS A 622 19.48 7.57 37.35
CA LYS A 622 20.53 8.54 37.02
C LYS A 622 20.36 9.11 35.60
N ALA A 623 19.91 8.31 34.64
CA ALA A 623 19.63 8.79 33.29
C ALA A 623 18.42 9.74 33.27
N ALA A 624 17.35 9.42 34.01
CA ALA A 624 16.17 10.26 34.15
C ALA A 624 16.50 11.62 34.82
N ILE A 625 17.24 11.62 35.92
CA ILE A 625 17.61 12.84 36.66
C ILE A 625 18.41 13.82 35.79
N LYS A 626 19.25 13.31 34.88
CA LYS A 626 20.04 14.14 33.95
C LYS A 626 19.20 14.85 32.90
N ARG A 627 17.95 14.42 32.68
CA ARG A 627 17.05 15.01 31.68
C ARG A 627 16.15 16.06 32.36
N PRO A 628 16.06 17.29 31.83
CA PRO A 628 15.37 18.40 32.50
C PRO A 628 13.87 18.51 32.18
N ASP A 629 13.32 17.64 31.33
CA ASP A 629 11.94 17.71 30.84
C ASP A 629 11.03 16.64 31.46
N HIS A 630 9.78 16.63 31.01
CA HIS A 630 8.76 15.72 31.52
C HIS A 630 9.04 14.23 31.28
N TYR A 631 9.83 13.88 30.26
CA TYR A 631 10.15 12.49 29.99
C TYR A 631 10.96 11.87 31.14
N ALA A 632 11.71 12.68 31.89
CA ALA A 632 12.35 12.25 33.12
C ALA A 632 11.34 11.71 34.14
N ILE A 633 10.20 12.40 34.31
CA ILE A 633 9.13 12.01 35.23
C ILE A 633 8.47 10.73 34.76
N ASP A 634 8.21 10.62 33.46
CA ASP A 634 7.58 9.43 32.87
C ASP A 634 8.48 8.19 33.03
N LEU A 635 9.79 8.32 32.81
CA LEU A 635 10.75 7.23 33.04
C LEU A 635 10.85 6.85 34.52
N LEU A 636 10.89 7.84 35.42
CA LEU A 636 10.85 7.58 36.87
C LEU A 636 9.55 6.87 37.28
N GLY A 637 8.41 7.27 36.72
CA GLY A 637 7.11 6.63 36.95
C GLY A 637 7.09 5.16 36.51
N ALA A 638 7.74 4.82 35.39
CA ALA A 638 7.83 3.45 34.91
C ALA A 638 8.63 2.51 35.83
N ILE A 639 9.60 3.03 36.60
CA ILE A 639 10.47 2.24 37.50
C ILE A 639 10.13 2.37 38.98
N ALA A 640 9.33 3.37 39.35
CA ALA A 640 8.91 3.63 40.73
C ALA A 640 8.22 2.45 41.45
N PRO A 641 7.42 1.57 40.80
CA PRO A 641 6.83 0.41 41.47
C PRO A 641 7.82 -0.53 42.17
N VAL A 642 9.12 -0.48 41.83
CA VAL A 642 10.15 -1.35 42.40
C VAL A 642 11.35 -0.61 43.00
N SER A 643 11.33 0.72 43.05
CA SER A 643 12.45 1.53 43.53
C SER A 643 12.02 2.66 44.47
N PRO A 644 12.36 2.54 45.76
CA PRO A 644 12.18 3.63 46.72
C PRO A 644 12.91 4.92 46.32
N GLU A 645 14.07 4.80 45.67
CA GLU A 645 14.84 5.96 45.21
C GLU A 645 14.14 6.73 44.08
N ALA A 646 13.51 6.02 43.14
CA ALA A 646 12.70 6.65 42.11
C ALA A 646 11.46 7.35 42.70
N VAL A 647 10.82 6.72 43.70
CA VAL A 647 9.71 7.32 44.47
C VAL A 647 10.18 8.58 45.20
N ALA A 648 11.36 8.57 45.84
CA ALA A 648 11.91 9.72 46.54
C ALA A 648 12.21 10.91 45.61
N GLU A 649 12.74 10.65 44.41
CA GLU A 649 12.96 11.67 43.38
C GLU A 649 11.64 12.24 42.85
N LEU A 650 10.66 11.37 42.55
CA LEU A 650 9.31 11.82 42.16
C LEU A 650 8.67 12.67 43.26
N ARG A 651 8.85 12.29 44.52
CA ARG A 651 8.35 13.04 45.68
C ARG A 651 9.02 14.40 45.81
N THR A 652 10.33 14.48 45.62
CA THR A 652 11.05 15.76 45.58
C THR A 652 10.49 16.70 44.51
N ARG A 653 10.17 16.18 43.32
CA ARG A 653 9.56 16.96 42.23
C ARG A 653 8.09 17.33 42.51
N ALA A 654 7.34 16.43 43.14
CA ALA A 654 5.98 16.69 43.58
C ALA A 654 5.93 17.80 44.64
N ASP A 655 6.83 17.78 45.62
CA ASP A 655 6.97 18.80 46.66
C ASP A 655 7.39 20.17 46.08
N ALA A 656 8.14 20.16 44.97
CA ALA A 656 8.46 21.35 44.19
C ALA A 656 7.28 21.87 43.33
N GLY A 657 6.14 21.18 43.33
CA GLY A 657 4.90 21.60 42.66
C GLY A 657 4.63 20.98 41.30
N ASP A 658 5.37 19.94 40.87
CA ASP A 658 5.13 19.28 39.59
C ASP A 658 3.96 18.28 39.66
N GLY A 659 2.83 18.66 39.06
CA GLY A 659 1.63 17.82 39.02
C GLY A 659 1.79 16.50 38.26
N ARG A 660 2.70 16.40 37.28
CA ARG A 660 2.99 15.12 36.60
C ARG A 660 3.74 14.17 37.52
N ALA A 661 4.63 14.68 38.37
CA ALA A 661 5.32 13.86 39.37
C ALA A 661 4.35 13.28 40.40
N VAL A 662 3.37 14.08 40.85
CA VAL A 662 2.28 13.59 41.72
C VAL A 662 1.51 12.45 41.03
N ARG A 663 1.12 12.62 39.75
CA ARG A 663 0.45 11.54 39.00
C ARG A 663 1.31 10.28 38.88
N ALA A 664 2.61 10.44 38.63
CA ALA A 664 3.54 9.31 38.53
C ALA A 664 3.66 8.54 39.86
N LEU A 665 3.67 9.23 41.01
CA LEU A 665 3.63 8.58 42.34
C LEU A 665 2.36 7.73 42.53
N LEU A 666 1.22 8.22 42.08
CA LEU A 666 -0.04 7.46 42.17
C LEU A 666 -0.03 6.24 41.25
N VAL A 667 0.48 6.38 40.02
CA VAL A 667 0.66 5.26 39.09
C VAL A 667 1.63 4.22 39.66
N ALA A 668 2.65 4.66 40.41
CA ALA A 668 3.59 3.79 41.09
C ALA A 668 3.02 3.06 42.31
N GLY A 669 1.73 3.27 42.62
CA GLY A 669 1.04 2.60 43.72
C GLY A 669 1.12 3.34 45.06
N SER A 670 1.46 4.63 45.08
CA SER A 670 1.37 5.41 46.32
C SER A 670 -0.06 5.40 46.85
N THR A 671 -0.21 4.96 48.10
CA THR A 671 -1.46 5.04 48.88
C THR A 671 -1.41 6.17 49.90
N ASP A 672 -0.38 7.02 49.84
CA ASP A 672 -0.20 8.11 50.79
C ASP A 672 -1.29 9.17 50.59
N ARG A 673 -2.05 9.42 51.66
CA ARG A 673 -3.14 10.39 51.66
C ARG A 673 -2.66 11.78 51.24
N ASP A 674 -1.44 12.17 51.60
CA ASP A 674 -0.93 13.50 51.32
C ASP A 674 -0.62 13.72 49.83
N ASP A 675 -0.19 12.67 49.11
CA ASP A 675 0.01 12.71 47.64
C ASP A 675 -1.31 12.99 46.92
N PHE A 676 -2.39 12.31 47.34
CA PHE A 676 -3.72 12.55 46.79
C PHE A 676 -4.26 13.94 47.17
N LEU A 677 -3.98 14.44 48.37
CA LEU A 677 -4.35 15.81 48.76
C LEU A 677 -3.59 16.85 47.91
N ALA A 678 -2.31 16.62 47.60
CA ALA A 678 -1.51 17.48 46.73
C ALA A 678 -2.05 17.49 45.30
N LEU A 679 -2.37 16.31 44.73
CA LEU A 679 -3.03 16.20 43.43
C LEU A 679 -4.35 16.97 43.43
N GLY A 680 -5.17 16.73 44.46
CA GLY A 680 -6.47 17.37 44.62
C GLY A 680 -6.38 18.89 44.69
N LYS A 681 -5.40 19.45 45.40
CA LYS A 681 -5.18 20.92 45.46
C LYS A 681 -4.79 21.50 44.11
N SER A 682 -3.88 20.85 43.40
CA SER A 682 -3.45 21.25 42.05
C SER A 682 -4.62 21.21 41.07
N ALA A 683 -5.31 20.06 41.00
CA ALA A 683 -6.46 19.85 40.13
C ALA A 683 -7.64 20.77 40.48
N THR A 684 -7.90 21.07 41.76
CA THR A 684 -8.94 22.02 42.19
C THR A 684 -8.71 23.40 41.58
N THR A 685 -7.46 23.87 41.56
CA THR A 685 -7.13 25.19 41.01
C THR A 685 -7.48 25.24 39.54
N THR A 686 -7.06 24.23 38.76
CA THR A 686 -7.34 24.17 37.33
C THR A 686 -8.83 23.95 37.04
N VAL A 687 -9.52 23.08 37.77
CA VAL A 687 -10.97 22.84 37.58
C VAL A 687 -11.79 24.10 37.88
N ARG A 688 -11.42 24.90 38.89
CA ARG A 688 -12.07 26.19 39.14
C ARG A 688 -11.86 27.18 37.98
N THR A 689 -10.65 27.24 37.44
CA THR A 689 -10.36 28.04 36.24
C THR A 689 -11.18 27.55 35.05
N MET A 690 -11.28 26.24 34.81
CA MET A 690 -12.11 25.65 33.76
C MET A 690 -13.58 26.06 33.91
N VAL A 691 -14.14 26.00 35.12
CA VAL A 691 -15.54 26.43 35.38
C VAL A 691 -15.70 27.94 35.15
N ALA A 692 -14.74 28.76 35.57
CA ALA A 692 -14.78 30.22 35.38
C ALA A 692 -14.68 30.60 33.90
N ASP A 693 -13.70 30.04 33.17
CA ASP A 693 -13.50 30.27 31.75
C ASP A 693 -14.70 29.80 30.91
N ALA A 694 -15.32 28.68 31.29
CA ALA A 694 -16.52 28.17 30.64
C ALA A 694 -17.78 29.02 30.90
N ARG A 695 -17.88 29.68 32.06
CA ARG A 695 -18.94 30.66 32.34
C ARG A 695 -18.75 31.95 31.54
N GLY A 696 -17.49 32.30 31.25
CA GLY A 696 -17.10 33.51 30.54
C GLY A 696 -17.22 34.76 31.41
N ASN A 697 -16.42 35.79 31.07
CA ASN A 697 -16.65 37.17 31.53
C ASN A 697 -16.97 38.01 30.28
N ASP A 698 -17.99 38.86 30.37
CA ASP A 698 -18.38 39.82 29.32
C ASP A 698 -18.67 39.22 27.92
N GLY A 699 -19.23 38.01 27.87
CA GLY A 699 -19.62 37.37 26.62
C GLY A 699 -18.46 36.74 25.82
N THR A 700 -17.22 36.79 26.31
CA THR A 700 -16.09 36.05 25.73
C THR A 700 -15.83 34.76 26.50
N ILE A 701 -16.04 33.63 25.81
CA ILE A 701 -15.72 32.29 26.31
C ILE A 701 -14.29 31.98 25.91
N LYS A 702 -13.43 31.66 26.87
CA LYS A 702 -12.07 31.20 26.58
C LYS A 702 -12.09 29.70 26.28
N MET A 703 -11.65 29.31 25.08
CA MET A 703 -11.20 27.95 24.84
C MET A 703 -9.86 27.75 25.55
N SER A 704 -9.90 27.39 26.82
CA SER A 704 -8.69 27.06 27.57
C SER A 704 -8.12 25.74 27.04
N GLY A 705 -6.94 25.78 26.44
CA GLY A 705 -6.18 24.60 25.96
C GLY A 705 -5.62 23.71 27.08
N HIS A 706 -6.39 23.50 28.15
CA HIS A 706 -5.97 22.66 29.28
C HIS A 706 -5.75 21.22 28.82
N VAL A 707 -4.54 20.71 29.07
CA VAL A 707 -4.18 19.31 28.85
C VAL A 707 -5.01 18.41 29.80
N ASN A 708 -5.45 17.27 29.27
CA ASN A 708 -6.58 16.45 29.72
C ASN A 708 -6.64 16.07 31.22
N ASP A 709 -7.89 15.81 31.64
CA ASP A 709 -8.33 14.98 32.78
C ASP A 709 -8.21 15.57 34.20
N GLN A 710 -8.17 16.89 34.33
CA GLN A 710 -8.08 17.55 35.66
C GLN A 710 -9.28 17.24 36.57
N LEU A 711 -10.49 17.12 36.01
CA LEU A 711 -11.66 16.72 36.80
C LEU A 711 -11.58 15.24 37.22
N ASP A 712 -10.98 14.37 36.40
CA ASP A 712 -10.74 12.96 36.76
C ASP A 712 -9.69 12.86 37.88
N ASP A 713 -8.61 13.62 37.80
CA ASP A 713 -7.60 13.70 38.86
C ASP A 713 -8.17 14.20 40.19
N LEU A 714 -8.98 15.26 40.14
CA LEU A 714 -9.67 15.77 41.32
C LEU A 714 -10.61 14.72 41.91
N THR A 715 -11.31 13.97 41.05
CA THR A 715 -12.19 12.87 41.46
C THR A 715 -11.39 11.72 42.08
N LEU A 716 -10.26 11.35 41.49
CA LEU A 716 -9.35 10.33 42.01
C LEU A 716 -8.78 10.73 43.38
N ALA A 717 -8.39 11.99 43.55
CA ALA A 717 -7.94 12.53 44.83
C ALA A 717 -9.02 12.48 45.91
N ALA A 718 -10.26 12.87 45.57
CA ALA A 718 -11.39 12.83 46.50
C ALA A 718 -11.71 11.38 46.94
N LEU A 719 -11.69 10.43 45.99
CA LEU A 719 -11.92 9.01 46.25
C LEU A 719 -10.96 8.40 47.27
N ASN A 720 -9.67 8.73 47.18
CA ASN A 720 -8.64 8.10 48.02
C ASN A 720 -8.41 8.82 49.36
N THR A 721 -8.85 10.07 49.49
CA THR A 721 -8.68 10.86 50.74
C THR A 721 -9.95 10.92 51.58
N ASP A 722 -11.11 10.70 50.98
CA ASP A 722 -12.42 11.05 51.54
C ASP A 722 -12.48 12.50 52.08
N ASP A 723 -11.73 13.41 51.45
CA ASP A 723 -11.71 14.81 51.88
C ASP A 723 -13.00 15.53 51.46
N ARG A 724 -13.70 16.07 52.46
CA ARG A 724 -14.99 16.73 52.26
C ARG A 724 -14.90 17.98 51.37
N LYS A 725 -13.75 18.69 51.36
CA LYS A 725 -13.56 19.86 50.50
C LYS A 725 -13.35 19.41 49.05
N LEU A 726 -12.52 18.40 48.81
CA LEU A 726 -12.32 17.87 47.46
C LEU A 726 -13.62 17.31 46.87
N TRP A 727 -14.41 16.56 47.64
CA TRP A 727 -15.72 16.09 47.20
C TRP A 727 -16.70 17.21 46.86
N LYS A 728 -16.66 18.30 47.63
CA LYS A 728 -17.42 19.51 47.32
C LYS A 728 -16.99 20.09 45.98
N GLU A 729 -15.69 20.23 45.72
CA GLU A 729 -15.19 20.77 44.44
C GLU A 729 -15.56 19.88 43.23
N VAL A 730 -15.45 18.55 43.35
CA VAL A 730 -15.89 17.60 42.29
C VAL A 730 -17.37 17.81 41.97
N THR A 731 -18.22 17.80 43.01
CA THR A 731 -19.66 17.87 42.80
C THR A 731 -20.13 19.26 42.37
N ASP A 732 -19.48 20.34 42.84
CA ASP A 732 -19.76 21.71 42.41
C ASP A 732 -19.36 21.94 40.94
N ALA A 733 -18.24 21.34 40.50
CA ALA A 733 -17.81 21.40 39.10
C ALA A 733 -18.79 20.68 38.16
N LEU A 734 -19.27 19.49 38.56
CA LEU A 734 -20.30 18.75 37.83
C LEU A 734 -21.65 19.47 37.82
N GLU A 735 -22.08 20.01 38.98
CA GLU A 735 -23.32 20.76 39.12
C GLU A 735 -23.32 22.06 38.31
N ALA A 736 -22.15 22.63 38.03
CA ALA A 736 -22.04 23.81 37.19
C ALA A 736 -22.47 23.57 35.74
N CYS A 737 -22.42 22.32 35.23
CA CYS A 737 -22.84 21.91 33.88
C CYS A 737 -22.30 22.79 32.73
N VAL A 738 -21.12 23.39 32.91
CA VAL A 738 -20.49 24.31 31.93
C VAL A 738 -19.20 23.77 31.32
N ILE A 739 -18.54 22.80 31.97
CA ILE A 739 -17.28 22.22 31.47
C ILE A 739 -17.56 21.47 30.15
N GLU A 740 -16.58 21.43 29.26
CA GLU A 740 -16.68 20.71 28.00
C GLU A 740 -16.89 19.20 28.22
N GLU A 741 -17.77 18.59 27.41
CA GLU A 741 -18.23 17.21 27.56
C GLU A 741 -17.08 16.17 27.61
N THR A 742 -16.09 16.25 26.71
CA THR A 742 -14.96 15.30 26.69
C THR A 742 -14.04 15.42 27.91
N GLN A 743 -14.06 16.54 28.63
CA GLN A 743 -13.27 16.75 29.85
C GLN A 743 -13.95 16.24 31.13
N GLN A 744 -15.24 15.91 31.08
CA GLN A 744 -15.99 15.39 32.22
C GLN A 744 -16.16 13.86 32.18
N GLN A 745 -16.16 13.28 30.98
CA GLN A 745 -16.58 11.88 30.77
C GLN A 745 -15.80 10.86 31.62
N ARG A 746 -14.49 11.01 31.81
CA ARG A 746 -13.68 10.07 32.63
C ARG A 746 -14.04 10.14 34.12
N ALA A 747 -14.19 11.34 34.66
CA ALA A 747 -14.58 11.56 36.05
C ALA A 747 -15.96 10.94 36.35
N ILE A 748 -16.94 11.18 35.47
CA ILE A 748 -18.30 10.63 35.60
C ILE A 748 -18.27 9.10 35.60
N ARG A 749 -17.48 8.47 34.72
CA ARG A 749 -17.31 7.01 34.68
C ARG A 749 -16.74 6.46 35.98
N ARG A 750 -15.73 7.14 36.53
CA ARG A 750 -15.09 6.75 37.79
C ARG A 750 -16.09 6.83 38.95
N LEU A 751 -16.91 7.88 38.99
CA LEU A 751 -17.99 8.03 39.96
C LEU A 751 -19.04 6.93 39.83
N ALA A 752 -19.45 6.59 38.60
CA ALA A 752 -20.40 5.51 38.35
C ALA A 752 -19.86 4.16 38.85
N ALA A 753 -18.63 3.80 38.48
CA ALA A 753 -18.00 2.54 38.86
C ALA A 753 -17.79 2.38 40.38
N ARG A 754 -17.62 3.50 41.10
CA ARG A 754 -17.40 3.50 42.56
C ARG A 754 -18.62 3.96 43.35
N PHE A 755 -19.79 4.13 42.72
CA PHE A 755 -20.95 4.78 43.33
C PHE A 755 -21.34 4.20 44.68
N LYS A 756 -21.45 2.86 44.78
CA LYS A 756 -21.82 2.15 46.00
C LYS A 756 -20.82 2.35 47.15
N THR A 757 -19.56 2.67 46.84
CA THR A 757 -18.48 2.91 47.82
C THR A 757 -18.28 4.39 48.15
N LEU A 758 -19.01 5.31 47.49
CA LEU A 758 -18.89 6.75 47.75
C LEU A 758 -19.49 7.14 49.11
N PRO A 759 -19.08 8.27 49.71
CA PRO A 759 -19.70 8.77 50.93
C PRO A 759 -21.21 9.06 50.75
N PRO A 760 -22.07 8.81 51.75
CA PRO A 760 -23.53 8.96 51.61
C PRO A 760 -23.99 10.36 51.17
N TYR A 761 -23.27 11.41 51.56
CA TYR A 761 -23.59 12.78 51.14
C TYR A 761 -23.26 13.04 49.67
N VAL A 762 -22.21 12.40 49.14
CA VAL A 762 -21.85 12.43 47.71
C VAL A 762 -22.86 11.63 46.91
N GLN A 763 -23.20 10.41 47.35
CA GLN A 763 -24.24 9.58 46.71
C GLN A 763 -25.56 10.35 46.56
N ARG A 764 -26.04 10.99 47.64
CA ARG A 764 -27.27 11.82 47.59
C ARG A 764 -27.17 13.01 46.64
N LYS A 765 -25.98 13.61 46.48
CA LYS A 765 -25.77 14.71 45.54
C LYS A 765 -25.74 14.19 44.10
N LEU A 766 -25.01 13.11 43.82
CA LEU A 766 -24.96 12.48 42.50
C LEU A 766 -26.32 11.92 42.07
N ASN A 767 -27.12 11.33 42.96
CA ASN A 767 -28.49 10.90 42.66
C ASN A 767 -29.38 12.05 42.14
N ARG A 768 -29.19 13.26 42.68
CA ARG A 768 -29.93 14.44 42.21
C ARG A 768 -29.36 15.01 40.92
N LEU A 769 -28.03 14.97 40.75
CA LEU A 769 -27.35 15.54 39.59
C LEU A 769 -27.46 14.65 38.35
N ALA A 770 -27.39 13.32 38.48
CA ALA A 770 -27.28 12.40 37.35
C ALA A 770 -28.37 12.58 36.27
N PRO A 771 -29.66 12.81 36.62
CA PRO A 771 -30.71 13.07 35.61
C PRO A 771 -30.60 14.44 34.91
N THR A 772 -29.91 15.41 35.51
CA THR A 772 -29.82 16.80 35.03
C THR A 772 -28.43 17.14 34.47
N LEU A 773 -27.48 16.20 34.50
CA LEU A 773 -26.13 16.41 34.00
C LEU A 773 -26.15 16.65 32.49
N HIS A 774 -25.62 17.80 32.09
CA HIS A 774 -25.31 18.13 30.71
C HIS A 774 -23.94 18.80 30.66
N GLY A 775 -23.26 18.72 29.53
CA GLY A 775 -22.04 19.48 29.28
C GLY A 775 -22.25 20.54 28.22
N ARG A 776 -21.18 21.28 27.89
CA ARG A 776 -21.14 22.09 26.68
C ARG A 776 -20.37 21.33 25.61
N SER A 777 -20.95 21.22 24.43
CA SER A 777 -20.26 20.72 23.24
C SER A 777 -19.79 21.89 22.40
N PHE A 778 -18.48 21.98 22.16
CA PHE A 778 -17.89 23.01 21.31
C PHE A 778 -17.66 22.56 19.86
N GLY A 779 -18.11 21.35 19.48
CA GLY A 779 -18.07 20.86 18.10
C GLY A 779 -16.67 20.58 17.49
N ILE A 780 -15.57 20.88 18.21
CA ILE A 780 -14.20 20.65 17.73
C ILE A 780 -13.63 19.39 18.39
N ALA A 781 -13.97 18.23 17.84
CA ALA A 781 -13.37 16.95 18.22
C ALA A 781 -12.09 16.71 17.39
N LEU A 782 -10.95 17.26 17.83
CA LEU A 782 -9.63 16.88 17.30
C LEU A 782 -9.30 15.44 17.74
N GLY A 783 -9.88 14.45 17.04
CA GLY A 783 -9.58 13.03 17.21
C GLY A 783 -10.13 12.35 18.47
N ARG A 784 -11.08 12.97 19.19
CA ARG A 784 -11.72 12.37 20.38
C ARG A 784 -13.16 11.99 20.11
N THR A 785 -13.54 10.78 20.48
CA THR A 785 -14.96 10.42 20.59
C THR A 785 -15.54 11.11 21.83
N ASN A 786 -16.55 11.94 21.62
CA ASN A 786 -17.36 12.48 22.70
C ASN A 786 -18.35 11.42 23.14
N GLU A 787 -18.18 10.94 24.37
CA GLU A 787 -18.92 9.82 24.93
C GLU A 787 -19.55 10.20 26.28
N PHE A 788 -19.78 11.50 26.47
CA PHE A 788 -20.32 12.07 27.69
C PHE A 788 -21.71 11.52 28.02
N ALA A 789 -22.61 11.46 27.03
CA ALA A 789 -23.96 10.91 27.21
C ALA A 789 -23.94 9.46 27.72
N ALA A 790 -23.03 8.64 27.20
CA ALA A 790 -22.83 7.27 27.67
C ALA A 790 -22.31 7.26 29.12
N ALA A 791 -21.35 8.12 29.47
CA ALA A 791 -20.85 8.24 30.85
C ALA A 791 -21.96 8.66 31.84
N VAL A 792 -22.80 9.64 31.47
CA VAL A 792 -23.95 10.06 32.29
C VAL A 792 -24.95 8.93 32.45
N THR A 793 -25.22 8.17 31.39
CA THR A 793 -26.10 6.99 31.44
C THR A 793 -25.57 5.95 32.43
N GLN A 794 -24.26 5.65 32.39
CA GLN A 794 -23.65 4.76 33.38
C GLN A 794 -23.81 5.26 34.82
N LEU A 795 -23.63 6.58 35.07
CA LEU A 795 -23.88 7.15 36.40
C LEU A 795 -25.35 7.04 36.79
N ARG A 796 -26.28 7.27 35.86
CA ARG A 796 -27.72 7.11 36.09
C ARG A 796 -28.11 5.66 36.45
N ILE A 797 -27.49 4.68 35.80
CA ILE A 797 -27.63 3.26 36.13
C ILE A 797 -27.07 2.98 37.53
N ALA A 798 -25.85 3.43 37.82
CA ALA A 798 -25.20 3.19 39.10
C ALA A 798 -25.94 3.82 40.28
N THR A 799 -26.55 5.00 40.07
CA THR A 799 -27.39 5.72 41.04
C THR A 799 -28.77 5.11 41.25
N GLY A 800 -29.18 4.15 40.40
CA GLY A 800 -30.53 3.58 40.41
C GLY A 800 -31.62 4.55 39.94
N THR A 801 -31.25 5.61 39.21
CA THR A 801 -32.20 6.60 38.68
C THR A 801 -32.87 6.14 37.37
N VAL A 802 -32.42 5.00 36.84
CA VAL A 802 -32.96 4.34 35.63
C VAL A 802 -33.42 2.94 36.05
N PRO A 803 -34.70 2.58 35.87
CA PRO A 803 -35.19 1.23 36.15
C PRO A 803 -34.52 0.18 35.25
N ASP A 804 -34.34 -1.05 35.75
CA ASP A 804 -33.71 -2.15 35.00
C ASP A 804 -34.31 -2.37 33.60
N LEU A 805 -35.64 -2.24 33.45
CA LEU A 805 -36.31 -2.39 32.15
C LEU A 805 -35.86 -1.33 31.12
N GLU A 806 -35.57 -0.12 31.58
CA GLU A 806 -35.08 0.97 30.71
C GLU A 806 -33.60 0.73 30.35
N VAL A 807 -32.82 0.12 31.24
CA VAL A 807 -31.45 -0.33 30.94
C VAL A 807 -31.45 -1.46 29.90
N GLU A 808 -32.34 -2.43 30.03
CA GLU A 808 -32.52 -3.51 29.05
C GLU A 808 -32.87 -2.95 27.66
N ALA A 809 -33.82 -1.99 27.60
CA ALA A 809 -34.19 -1.33 26.35
C ALA A 809 -33.02 -0.54 25.74
N GLN A 810 -32.22 0.13 26.57
CA GLN A 810 -31.03 0.85 26.13
C GLN A 810 -29.97 -0.10 25.57
N LEU A 811 -29.69 -1.21 26.26
CA LEU A 811 -28.75 -2.23 25.77
C LEU A 811 -29.18 -2.77 24.41
N LEU A 812 -30.47 -3.03 24.19
CA LEU A 812 -30.99 -3.48 22.89
C LEU A 812 -30.82 -2.42 21.79
N SER A 813 -30.99 -1.14 22.12
CA SER A 813 -30.78 -0.02 21.21
C SER A 813 -29.29 0.16 20.84
N GLU A 814 -28.43 0.23 21.85
CA GLU A 814 -26.98 0.39 21.70
C GLU A 814 -26.35 -0.78 20.96
N ARG A 815 -26.87 -1.99 21.13
CA ARG A 815 -26.35 -3.17 20.43
C ARG A 815 -26.30 -2.99 18.91
N ARG A 816 -27.25 -2.25 18.33
CA ARG A 816 -27.29 -1.96 16.88
C ARG A 816 -26.48 -0.74 16.48
N ALA A 817 -26.39 0.28 17.33
CA ALA A 817 -25.89 1.60 16.98
C ALA A 817 -24.52 1.95 17.56
N ASP A 818 -24.16 1.41 18.73
CA ASP A 818 -22.94 1.73 19.48
C ASP A 818 -22.44 0.52 20.30
N PRO A 819 -21.64 -0.39 19.71
CA PRO A 819 -21.08 -1.54 20.43
C PRO A 819 -20.16 -1.16 21.61
N VAL A 820 -19.54 0.03 21.56
CA VAL A 820 -18.66 0.50 22.64
C VAL A 820 -19.50 1.02 23.81
N GLY A 821 -20.55 1.79 23.53
CA GLY A 821 -21.59 2.17 24.49
C GLY A 821 -22.25 0.95 25.11
N PHE A 822 -22.61 -0.04 24.29
CA PHE A 822 -23.18 -1.30 24.74
C PHE A 822 -22.30 -2.01 25.77
N ALA A 823 -21.01 -2.23 25.47
CA ALA A 823 -20.07 -2.87 26.39
C ALA A 823 -19.97 -2.09 27.71
N ARG A 824 -19.99 -0.76 27.64
CA ARG A 824 -19.93 0.14 28.79
C ARG A 824 -21.19 0.14 29.64
N THR A 825 -22.37 0.18 29.04
CA THR A 825 -23.65 0.06 29.74
C THR A 825 -23.75 -1.29 30.43
N LEU A 826 -23.34 -2.35 29.71
CA LEU A 826 -23.22 -3.70 30.26
C LEU A 826 -22.26 -3.74 31.46
N ALA A 827 -21.12 -3.06 31.41
CA ALA A 827 -20.20 -2.97 32.53
C ALA A 827 -20.83 -2.31 33.78
N ALA A 828 -21.58 -1.22 33.58
CA ALA A 828 -22.16 -0.44 34.69
C ALA A 828 -23.40 -1.08 35.31
N TRP A 829 -24.12 -1.92 34.57
CA TRP A 829 -25.34 -2.56 35.05
C TRP A 829 -25.03 -3.70 36.02
N ASN A 830 -25.46 -3.60 37.27
CA ASN A 830 -25.26 -4.61 38.31
C ASN A 830 -26.63 -5.10 38.81
N SER A 831 -27.21 -6.07 38.08
CA SER A 831 -28.52 -6.66 38.32
C SER A 831 -28.46 -8.18 38.10
N GLU A 832 -29.30 -8.93 38.84
CA GLU A 832 -29.51 -10.38 38.65
C GLU A 832 -30.00 -10.71 37.22
N ARG A 833 -30.63 -9.73 36.55
CA ARG A 833 -31.12 -9.86 35.18
C ARG A 833 -30.04 -9.82 34.10
N LYS A 834 -28.78 -9.59 34.49
CA LYS A 834 -27.65 -9.40 33.57
C LYS A 834 -27.16 -10.70 32.93
N LEU A 835 -27.29 -11.85 33.62
CA LEU A 835 -26.70 -13.12 33.18
C LEU A 835 -27.15 -13.58 31.77
N PRO A 836 -28.44 -13.51 31.38
CA PRO A 836 -28.86 -13.85 30.02
C PRO A 836 -28.20 -12.99 28.93
N PHE A 837 -27.99 -11.70 29.18
CA PHE A 837 -27.28 -10.83 28.25
C PHE A 837 -25.82 -11.27 28.13
N LEU A 838 -25.13 -11.48 29.27
CA LEU A 838 -23.74 -11.94 29.28
C LEU A 838 -23.56 -13.26 28.54
N ALA A 839 -24.49 -14.20 28.70
CA ALA A 839 -24.46 -15.51 28.04
C ALA A 839 -24.39 -15.39 26.50
N THR A 840 -25.05 -14.38 25.93
CA THR A 840 -25.01 -14.12 24.48
C THR A 840 -23.81 -13.30 24.05
N MET A 841 -23.32 -12.40 24.93
CA MET A 841 -22.27 -11.43 24.59
C MET A 841 -20.84 -11.99 24.72
N VAL A 842 -20.64 -13.10 25.44
CA VAL A 842 -19.34 -13.78 25.51
C VAL A 842 -18.91 -14.40 24.17
N VAL A 843 -19.82 -14.54 23.22
CA VAL A 843 -19.57 -15.07 21.85
C VAL A 843 -19.87 -14.04 20.75
N ASP A 844 -19.89 -12.76 21.11
CA ASP A 844 -20.19 -11.65 20.20
C ASP A 844 -19.19 -11.51 19.04
N ASP A 845 -19.64 -11.05 17.87
CA ASP A 845 -18.72 -10.75 16.75
C ASP A 845 -17.75 -9.58 17.05
N ASN A 846 -18.11 -8.68 17.98
CA ASN A 846 -17.27 -7.58 18.38
C ASN A 846 -16.34 -7.97 19.54
N PRO A 847 -15.00 -7.94 19.35
CA PRO A 847 -14.06 -8.37 20.38
C PRO A 847 -14.10 -7.50 21.65
N ALA A 848 -14.42 -6.21 21.55
CA ALA A 848 -14.53 -5.35 22.72
C ALA A 848 -15.74 -5.74 23.60
N VAL A 849 -16.84 -6.16 22.96
CA VAL A 849 -18.02 -6.69 23.66
C VAL A 849 -17.69 -8.02 24.31
N ARG A 850 -17.03 -8.95 23.61
CA ARG A 850 -16.59 -10.23 24.20
C ARG A 850 -15.66 -10.05 25.40
N ALA A 851 -14.65 -9.18 25.28
CA ALA A 851 -13.73 -8.90 26.37
C ALA A 851 -14.46 -8.35 27.61
N GLN A 852 -15.34 -7.37 27.42
CA GLN A 852 -16.12 -6.79 28.52
C GLN A 852 -17.13 -7.78 29.10
N ALA A 853 -17.77 -8.61 28.28
CA ALA A 853 -18.66 -9.66 28.74
C ALA A 853 -17.89 -10.70 29.58
N GLY A 854 -16.68 -11.09 29.16
CA GLY A 854 -15.78 -11.96 29.93
C GLY A 854 -15.47 -11.39 31.31
N PHE A 855 -15.02 -10.13 31.39
CA PHE A 855 -14.79 -9.45 32.67
C PHE A 855 -16.06 -9.42 33.53
N SER A 856 -17.18 -9.01 32.93
CA SER A 856 -18.46 -8.82 33.63
C SER A 856 -19.06 -10.15 34.10
N MET A 857 -18.73 -11.27 33.45
CA MET A 857 -19.16 -12.60 33.87
C MET A 857 -18.46 -13.04 35.16
N ILE A 858 -17.17 -12.72 35.29
CA ILE A 858 -16.42 -12.97 36.54
C ILE A 858 -16.97 -12.09 37.67
N GLU A 859 -17.20 -10.80 37.39
CA GLU A 859 -17.82 -9.87 38.35
C GLU A 859 -19.23 -10.32 38.77
N TYR A 860 -20.05 -10.77 37.82
CA TYR A 860 -21.40 -11.27 38.09
C TYR A 860 -21.35 -12.48 39.02
N ALA A 861 -20.50 -13.47 38.73
CA ALA A 861 -20.35 -14.67 39.56
C ALA A 861 -19.83 -14.37 40.99
N HIS A 862 -19.10 -13.28 41.16
CA HIS A 862 -18.68 -12.77 42.46
C HIS A 862 -19.84 -12.13 43.23
N ASN A 863 -20.61 -11.26 42.57
CA ASN A 863 -21.72 -10.52 43.19
C ASN A 863 -22.98 -11.38 43.44
N TYR A 864 -23.18 -12.44 42.66
CA TYR A 864 -24.36 -13.33 42.71
C TYR A 864 -23.93 -14.80 42.88
N PRO A 865 -23.57 -15.23 44.11
CA PRO A 865 -23.05 -16.56 44.36
C PRO A 865 -23.97 -17.71 43.96
N ASP A 866 -25.29 -17.53 44.03
CA ASP A 866 -26.28 -18.57 43.70
C ASP A 866 -26.30 -18.93 42.21
N ASP A 867 -25.88 -18.00 41.33
CA ASP A 867 -25.79 -18.21 39.87
C ASP A 867 -24.37 -18.54 39.39
N ARG A 868 -23.40 -18.67 40.31
CA ARG A 868 -21.97 -18.81 40.00
C ARG A 868 -21.68 -19.98 39.06
N ASP A 869 -22.20 -21.17 39.37
CA ASP A 869 -21.95 -22.38 38.57
C ASP A 869 -22.48 -22.23 37.14
N ARG A 870 -23.61 -21.53 36.98
CA ARG A 870 -24.19 -21.24 35.68
C ARG A 870 -23.32 -20.26 34.88
N ALA A 871 -22.85 -19.19 35.51
CA ALA A 871 -21.91 -18.25 34.88
C ALA A 871 -20.62 -18.96 34.43
N PHE A 872 -20.09 -19.87 35.25
CA PHE A 872 -18.87 -20.62 34.92
C PHE A 872 -19.07 -21.63 33.80
N ALA A 873 -20.22 -22.31 33.75
CA ALA A 873 -20.55 -23.18 32.63
C ALA A 873 -20.59 -22.41 31.29
N LEU A 874 -21.14 -21.19 31.30
CA LEU A 874 -21.16 -20.31 30.13
C LEU A 874 -19.76 -19.88 29.69
N ILE A 875 -18.88 -19.53 30.64
CA ILE A 875 -17.47 -19.20 30.33
C ILE A 875 -16.79 -20.38 29.64
N ARG A 876 -16.92 -21.59 30.20
CA ARG A 876 -16.31 -22.80 29.60
C ARG A 876 -16.83 -23.04 28.19
N SER A 877 -18.14 -22.88 27.96
CA SER A 877 -18.71 -23.02 26.61
C SER A 877 -18.20 -21.96 25.64
N ALA A 878 -18.03 -20.71 26.08
CA ALA A 878 -17.50 -19.64 25.25
C ALA A 878 -16.02 -19.87 24.88
N LEU A 879 -15.22 -20.36 25.82
CA LEU A 879 -13.80 -20.70 25.59
C LEU A 879 -13.61 -21.78 24.54
N MET A 880 -14.56 -22.71 24.38
CA MET A 880 -14.51 -23.74 23.32
C MET A 880 -14.70 -23.16 21.91
N GLN A 881 -15.28 -21.95 21.80
CA GLN A 881 -15.53 -21.26 20.53
C GLN A 881 -14.53 -20.12 20.28
N GLU A 882 -13.82 -19.66 21.31
CA GLU A 882 -12.87 -18.56 21.22
C GLU A 882 -11.61 -18.99 20.46
N LYS A 883 -11.24 -18.19 19.46
CA LYS A 883 -10.06 -18.42 18.61
C LYS A 883 -9.05 -17.27 18.70
N GLY A 884 -9.44 -16.18 19.36
CA GLY A 884 -8.70 -14.95 19.61
C GLY A 884 -8.30 -14.76 21.07
N CYS A 885 -7.79 -13.57 21.38
CA CYS A 885 -7.33 -13.21 22.73
C CYS A 885 -8.29 -12.28 23.47
N ALA A 886 -9.34 -11.74 22.84
CA ALA A 886 -10.17 -10.69 23.43
C ALA A 886 -10.94 -11.17 24.68
N LEU A 887 -11.68 -12.29 24.58
CA LEU A 887 -12.38 -12.89 25.73
C LEU A 887 -11.40 -13.29 26.84
N LEU A 888 -10.27 -13.89 26.46
CA LEU A 888 -9.22 -14.34 27.40
C LEU A 888 -8.64 -13.17 28.21
N ASP A 889 -8.38 -12.02 27.57
CA ASP A 889 -7.89 -10.82 28.25
C ASP A 889 -8.94 -10.26 29.23
N GLY A 890 -10.22 -10.26 28.83
CA GLY A 890 -11.33 -9.88 29.71
C GLY A 890 -11.48 -10.78 30.93
N LEU A 891 -11.42 -12.10 30.73
CA LEU A 891 -11.46 -13.10 31.81
C LEU A 891 -10.27 -12.96 32.76
N ALA A 892 -9.05 -12.78 32.22
CA ALA A 892 -7.85 -12.60 33.02
C ALA A 892 -7.94 -11.34 33.90
N GLN A 893 -8.38 -10.21 33.33
CA GLN A 893 -8.63 -8.99 34.10
C GLN A 893 -9.70 -9.19 35.19
N GLY A 894 -10.78 -9.90 34.87
CA GLY A 894 -11.85 -10.20 35.82
C GLY A 894 -11.35 -11.04 36.99
N LEU A 895 -10.54 -12.07 36.72
CA LEU A 895 -9.96 -12.94 37.74
C LEU A 895 -8.99 -12.22 38.67
N THR A 896 -8.17 -11.31 38.14
CA THR A 896 -7.27 -10.47 38.96
C THR A 896 -8.06 -9.51 39.85
N ALA A 897 -9.19 -8.97 39.36
CA ALA A 897 -10.04 -8.06 40.13
C ALA A 897 -10.92 -8.77 41.18
N TYR A 898 -11.41 -9.97 40.85
CA TYR A 898 -12.31 -10.76 41.69
C TYR A 898 -11.81 -12.22 41.79
N PRO A 899 -10.78 -12.49 42.61
CA PRO A 899 -10.20 -13.82 42.73
C PRO A 899 -11.23 -14.83 43.26
N ALA A 900 -11.33 -16.00 42.59
CA ALA A 900 -12.25 -17.07 42.96
C ALA A 900 -11.53 -18.43 42.89
N LYS A 901 -11.52 -19.18 44.01
CA LYS A 901 -10.81 -20.47 44.11
C LYS A 901 -11.37 -21.51 43.14
N GLU A 902 -12.65 -21.42 42.84
CA GLU A 902 -13.41 -22.29 41.94
C GLU A 902 -12.97 -22.13 40.48
N LEU A 903 -12.30 -21.02 40.14
CA LEU A 903 -11.72 -20.76 38.81
C LEU A 903 -10.21 -20.98 38.74
N ALA A 904 -9.59 -21.59 39.76
CA ALA A 904 -8.15 -21.85 39.77
C ALA A 904 -7.66 -22.58 38.52
N THR A 905 -8.42 -23.56 38.00
CA THR A 905 -8.08 -24.26 36.75
C THR A 905 -8.09 -23.34 35.52
N LEU A 906 -9.03 -22.40 35.45
CA LEU A 906 -9.06 -21.40 34.37
C LEU A 906 -7.89 -20.42 34.51
N GLU A 907 -7.61 -19.98 35.74
CA GLU A 907 -6.46 -19.14 36.05
C GLU A 907 -5.14 -19.80 35.64
N ASP A 908 -4.92 -21.08 35.98
CA ASP A 908 -3.75 -21.86 35.58
C ASP A 908 -3.61 -21.97 34.05
N THR A 909 -4.74 -22.13 33.36
CA THR A 909 -4.80 -22.15 31.88
C THR A 909 -4.38 -20.80 31.30
N LEU A 910 -4.84 -19.69 31.88
CA LEU A 910 -4.49 -18.34 31.43
C LEU A 910 -3.04 -17.96 31.78
N ARG A 911 -2.54 -18.40 32.95
CA ARG A 911 -1.13 -18.24 33.37
C ARG A 911 -0.15 -19.00 32.47
N SER A 912 -0.60 -20.09 31.84
CA SER A 912 0.18 -20.87 30.88
C SER A 912 -0.16 -20.56 29.41
N HIS A 913 -1.05 -19.58 29.16
CA HIS A 913 -1.47 -19.23 27.81
C HIS A 913 -0.30 -18.73 26.97
N ARG A 914 -0.32 -18.97 25.66
CA ARG A 914 0.77 -18.63 24.73
C ARG A 914 1.07 -17.13 24.62
N SER A 915 0.05 -16.28 24.76
CA SER A 915 0.21 -14.81 24.75
C SER A 915 0.81 -14.33 26.07
N ALA A 916 1.97 -13.70 26.01
CA ALA A 916 2.61 -13.09 27.17
C ALA A 916 1.75 -11.99 27.81
N VAL A 917 0.94 -11.28 27.04
CA VAL A 917 0.01 -10.25 27.55
C VAL A 917 -1.05 -10.86 28.45
N ILE A 918 -1.58 -12.04 28.11
CA ILE A 918 -2.54 -12.74 28.97
C ILE A 918 -1.86 -13.20 30.27
N ARG A 919 -0.65 -13.76 30.18
CA ARG A 919 0.10 -14.22 31.37
C ARG A 919 0.46 -13.08 32.32
N GLU A 920 0.82 -11.92 31.79
CA GLU A 920 1.24 -10.74 32.56
C GLU A 920 0.11 -10.17 33.44
N ARG A 921 -1.17 -10.50 33.18
CA ARG A 921 -2.29 -10.06 34.04
C ARG A 921 -2.23 -10.60 35.47
N PHE A 922 -1.40 -11.62 35.70
CA PHE A 922 -1.31 -12.32 36.98
C PHE A 922 0.07 -12.17 37.67
N VAL A 923 0.90 -11.25 37.18
CA VAL A 923 2.22 -10.87 37.70
C VAL A 923 2.11 -9.43 38.20
#